data_AF-A0A1R1AKH8-F1
#
_entry.id   AF-A0A1R1AKH8-F1
#
_cell.length_a   1.000
_cell.length_b   1.000
_cell.length_c   1.000
_cell.angle_alpha   90.00
_cell.angle_beta   90.00
_cell.angle_gamma   90.00
#
_symmetry.space_group_name_H-M   'P 1'
#
loop_
_entity.id
_entity.type
_entity.pdbx_description
1 polymer ?
#
loop_
_entity_poly.entity_id
_entity_poly.type
_entity_poly.pdbx_seq_one_letter_code
_entity_poly.pdbx_strand_id
1 'polypeptide(L)'
;MIKTKGLKLLVFVLFVSVLFPTHSLGVQAIQQAPFGTEIIVRTVNQFRNVADVTAFIQKSVQYNVDIISMNVKQDEDDEVPSGHVFYNSAIAPIAAGYENFDALSHVITQAHQQGIEVRAWIPQFHDQAAFLKDPSWQMHAFVDGNVVPFTGSNGSEYFVNPIHPDVQAYERSIIEEVVSNYDIDGVVLDWLRFDDYNMDVSSYTVNLYESIYGYSPLDINFNVDSNRRNEWNEWRTDQIGGYVQDVREDIDQINADMELGVYILPPEFTEVGQNVAKFKDAIDFVAPMAYFDDWEFDTEWVYGANGILSDTSSLAGSGVTIVPTLDNDWTVNEYQEVYGGIRDHFPQVTHLSFFSYGAWDENVLSDINSRRTWPVAQDYAANIPTEWKARNIGFKPGSASYSGGVFTLSGNASDIWGNEDKLNYIYQSLQGDGAIVARVAGMNNMDGWAKAGLMIRESLAVDAKHADMIVTPVNGAAFQYRAATQGNTVDHIIAEAPPSWIMLERSGNQFTGSISTDGENWTAVSSASIAMGSNVYIGLALSNSSSSANSQALIDHVSLSGALPVLWKTTDINSTTGAAHFQSGTYTLSSRDTDIWGTADKMRYAYLPLTGNGSIIAKVSNMTNMNGWAKAGVMIRETLGANAKHVDMLITPSNGASFQYRQAAGGITTDTVTAASLPRWVKLERINNQFIGYISSNGVSWTEVGRRTLTMNSGAYIGLALSNPGSSTSNQALFNEVKIVR
;
A
#
# COMPACT_ATOMS: atom_id res chain seq x y z
N MET A 1 -60.29 -52.30 36.19
CA MET A 1 -60.97 -51.07 36.66
C MET A 1 -60.26 -49.88 36.00
N ILE A 2 -60.70 -49.37 34.84
CA ILE A 2 -61.65 -48.26 34.65
C ILE A 2 -61.22 -47.06 35.53
N LYS A 3 -60.78 -45.88 35.07
CA LYS A 3 -61.28 -44.99 33.99
C LYS A 3 -60.25 -43.89 33.68
N THR A 4 -60.23 -43.44 32.43
CA THR A 4 -59.61 -42.21 31.89
C THR A 4 -60.18 -40.92 32.52
N LYS A 5 -59.36 -39.85 32.58
CA LYS A 5 -59.76 -38.44 32.37
C LYS A 5 -58.54 -37.49 32.35
N GLY A 6 -58.43 -36.70 31.28
CA GLY A 6 -57.49 -35.59 31.17
C GLY A 6 -57.95 -34.34 31.93
N LEU A 7 -57.00 -33.45 32.23
CA LEU A 7 -57.25 -32.11 32.78
C LEU A 7 -56.50 -31.08 31.95
N LYS A 8 -57.25 -30.10 31.45
CA LYS A 8 -56.78 -28.91 30.72
C LYS A 8 -56.07 -27.96 31.69
N LEU A 9 -54.94 -27.39 31.29
CA LEU A 9 -54.40 -26.18 31.91
C LEU A 9 -54.49 -25.02 30.92
N LEU A 10 -55.15 -23.96 31.36
CA LEU A 10 -55.36 -22.68 30.68
C LEU A 10 -54.02 -21.94 30.60
N VAL A 11 -53.58 -21.51 29.41
CA VAL A 11 -52.50 -20.51 29.26
C VAL A 11 -53.11 -19.27 28.63
N PHE A 12 -53.04 -18.16 29.36
CA PHE A 12 -53.42 -16.82 28.94
C PHE A 12 -52.34 -16.29 27.99
N VAL A 13 -52.67 -16.05 26.72
CA VAL A 13 -51.77 -15.40 25.76
C VAL A 13 -52.01 -13.89 25.83
N LEU A 14 -51.04 -13.16 26.38
CA LEU A 14 -50.99 -11.70 26.32
C LEU A 14 -50.25 -11.31 25.03
N PHE A 15 -50.96 -10.75 24.05
CA PHE A 15 -50.35 -10.14 22.86
C PHE A 15 -49.76 -8.78 23.25
N VAL A 16 -48.44 -8.67 23.32
CA VAL A 16 -47.73 -7.39 23.26
C VAL A 16 -47.04 -7.34 21.90
N SER A 17 -47.56 -6.49 21.02
CA SER A 17 -46.94 -6.12 19.75
C SER A 17 -45.72 -5.25 20.03
N VAL A 18 -44.52 -5.84 19.96
CA VAL A 18 -43.27 -5.07 19.91
C VAL A 18 -42.93 -4.85 18.44
N LEU A 19 -43.10 -3.60 18.00
CA LEU A 19 -42.56 -3.08 16.75
C LEU A 19 -41.04 -3.15 16.83
N PHE A 20 -40.41 -4.05 16.07
CA PHE A 20 -38.98 -3.98 15.83
C PHE A 20 -38.72 -2.85 14.83
N PRO A 21 -37.92 -1.82 15.18
CA PRO A 21 -37.40 -0.92 14.17
C PRO A 21 -36.44 -1.72 13.28
N THR A 22 -36.78 -1.85 12.01
CA THR A 22 -35.89 -2.35 10.96
C THR A 22 -34.71 -1.38 10.83
N HIS A 23 -33.65 -1.65 11.57
CA HIS A 23 -32.36 -1.03 11.31
C HIS A 23 -31.80 -1.73 10.08
N SER A 24 -31.64 -0.97 9.01
CA SER A 24 -30.78 -1.38 7.89
C SER A 24 -29.41 -1.68 8.49
N LEU A 25 -28.98 -2.94 8.42
CA LEU A 25 -27.59 -3.32 8.66
C LEU A 25 -26.77 -2.56 7.62
N GLY A 26 -26.17 -1.45 8.04
CA GLY A 26 -25.09 -0.83 7.28
C GLY A 26 -23.97 -1.85 7.22
N VAL A 27 -23.53 -2.19 6.03
CA VAL A 27 -22.28 -2.93 5.82
C VAL A 27 -21.16 -2.01 6.33
N GLN A 28 -20.73 -2.20 7.57
CA GLN A 28 -19.42 -1.72 8.00
C GLN A 28 -18.41 -2.57 7.23
N ALA A 29 -17.52 -1.91 6.49
CA ALA A 29 -16.35 -2.57 5.93
C ALA A 29 -15.62 -3.28 7.08
N ILE A 30 -15.39 -4.58 6.97
CA ILE A 30 -14.61 -5.33 7.95
C ILE A 30 -13.20 -4.73 7.90
N GLN A 31 -12.85 -3.92 8.88
CA GLN A 31 -11.49 -3.41 9.02
C GLN A 31 -10.61 -4.62 9.37
N GLN A 32 -9.64 -4.94 8.51
CA GLN A 32 -8.73 -6.07 8.73
C GLN A 32 -8.02 -5.89 10.08
N ALA A 33 -7.99 -6.95 10.89
CA ALA A 33 -7.30 -6.92 12.17
C ALA A 33 -5.79 -6.70 11.94
N PRO A 34 -5.14 -5.79 12.69
CA PRO A 34 -3.70 -5.59 12.57
C PRO A 34 -2.97 -6.90 12.90
N PHE A 35 -1.91 -7.21 12.15
CA PHE A 35 -0.97 -8.24 12.57
C PHE A 35 -0.30 -7.80 13.89
N GLY A 36 -0.12 -8.75 14.80
CA GLY A 36 0.82 -8.59 15.89
C GLY A 36 2.26 -8.51 15.36
N THR A 37 3.13 -7.87 16.11
CA THR A 37 4.51 -7.59 15.73
C THR A 37 5.46 -8.23 16.72
N GLU A 38 6.22 -9.21 16.23
CA GLU A 38 7.39 -9.76 16.91
C GLU A 38 8.66 -9.17 16.28
N ILE A 39 9.65 -8.85 17.10
CA ILE A 39 10.97 -8.42 16.64
C ILE A 39 12.06 -9.29 17.24
N ILE A 40 13.00 -9.69 16.39
CA ILE A 40 14.15 -10.48 16.77
C ILE A 40 15.30 -9.52 17.10
N VAL A 41 15.79 -9.57 18.33
CA VAL A 41 16.71 -8.57 18.87
C VAL A 41 18.05 -9.19 19.20
N ARG A 42 19.08 -8.71 18.53
CA ARG A 42 20.47 -9.05 18.85
C ARG A 42 20.96 -8.19 20.02
N THR A 43 21.24 -8.86 21.14
CA THR A 43 21.55 -8.19 22.40
C THR A 43 22.80 -7.32 22.32
N VAL A 44 23.85 -7.76 21.62
CA VAL A 44 25.11 -6.97 21.49
C VAL A 44 24.96 -5.65 20.76
N ASN A 45 24.02 -5.59 19.82
CA ASN A 45 23.72 -4.39 19.05
C ASN A 45 22.80 -3.46 19.83
N GLN A 46 21.86 -4.02 20.60
CA GLN A 46 20.77 -3.26 21.20
C GLN A 46 20.99 -2.85 22.66
N PHE A 47 21.65 -3.68 23.48
CA PHE A 47 21.68 -3.49 24.94
C PHE A 47 23.10 -3.53 25.51
N ARG A 48 23.70 -2.37 25.79
CA ARG A 48 24.98 -2.30 26.52
C ARG A 48 24.79 -2.02 28.00
N ASN A 49 23.62 -1.55 28.41
CA ASN A 49 23.28 -1.20 29.79
C ASN A 49 21.76 -1.03 29.96
N VAL A 50 21.33 -0.79 31.20
CA VAL A 50 19.91 -0.61 31.58
C VAL A 50 19.23 0.57 30.87
N ALA A 51 19.97 1.65 30.55
CA ALA A 51 19.39 2.81 29.87
C ALA A 51 19.02 2.46 28.41
N ASP A 52 19.81 1.64 27.74
CA ASP A 52 19.51 1.16 26.38
C ASP A 52 18.24 0.31 26.38
N VAL A 53 18.11 -0.61 27.34
CA VAL A 53 16.88 -1.40 27.54
C VAL A 53 15.68 -0.49 27.76
N THR A 54 15.81 0.51 28.65
CA THR A 54 14.72 1.44 28.95
C THR A 54 14.28 2.22 27.72
N ALA A 55 15.23 2.73 26.94
CA ALA A 55 14.96 3.48 25.73
C ALA A 55 14.31 2.60 24.65
N PHE A 56 14.77 1.35 24.52
CA PHE A 56 14.22 0.40 23.58
C PHE A 56 12.77 0.01 23.92
N ILE A 57 12.49 -0.36 25.17
CA ILE A 57 11.12 -0.70 25.61
C ILE A 57 10.15 0.47 25.40
N GLN A 58 10.57 1.71 25.65
CA GLN A 58 9.75 2.89 25.34
C GLN A 58 9.40 2.99 23.85
N LYS A 59 10.35 2.72 22.96
CA LYS A 59 10.11 2.65 21.51
C LYS A 59 9.19 1.49 21.16
N SER A 60 9.41 0.30 21.72
CA SER A 60 8.58 -0.88 21.49
C SER A 60 7.10 -0.62 21.82
N VAL A 61 6.82 0.06 22.94
CA VAL A 61 5.45 0.51 23.29
C VAL A 61 4.92 1.53 22.27
N GLN A 62 5.73 2.54 21.92
CA GLN A 62 5.32 3.59 20.97
C GLN A 62 4.92 3.03 19.60
N TYR A 63 5.57 1.93 19.18
CA TYR A 63 5.38 1.30 17.87
C TYR A 63 4.63 -0.03 17.92
N ASN A 64 3.96 -0.32 19.03
CA ASN A 64 3.11 -1.50 19.21
C ASN A 64 3.80 -2.83 18.87
N VAL A 65 5.01 -3.02 19.40
CA VAL A 65 5.66 -4.34 19.43
C VAL A 65 4.93 -5.18 20.49
N ASP A 66 4.51 -6.38 20.10
CA ASP A 66 3.79 -7.31 20.95
C ASP A 66 4.77 -8.31 21.62
N ILE A 67 5.80 -8.74 20.88
CA ILE A 67 6.78 -9.76 21.34
C ILE A 67 8.22 -9.31 21.03
N ILE A 68 9.11 -9.47 22.00
CA ILE A 68 10.57 -9.30 21.82
C ILE A 68 11.22 -10.68 21.94
N SER A 69 11.73 -11.20 20.82
CA SER A 69 12.55 -12.41 20.79
C SER A 69 14.02 -12.01 20.87
N MET A 70 14.59 -12.01 22.07
CA MET A 70 15.95 -11.50 22.29
C MET A 70 16.98 -12.62 22.32
N ASN A 71 18.10 -12.40 21.65
CA ASN A 71 19.25 -13.28 21.69
C ASN A 71 19.83 -13.32 23.12
N VAL A 72 19.81 -14.48 23.78
CA VAL A 72 20.36 -14.62 25.16
C VAL A 72 21.75 -15.28 25.18
N LYS A 73 22.17 -15.84 24.04
CA LYS A 73 23.45 -16.52 23.82
C LYS A 73 23.96 -16.17 22.43
N GLN A 74 25.23 -15.75 22.31
CA GLN A 74 25.85 -15.38 21.04
C GLN A 74 25.74 -16.50 19.99
N ASP A 75 25.29 -16.16 18.79
CA ASP A 75 25.62 -16.91 17.57
C ASP A 75 26.97 -16.46 17.00
N GLU A 76 27.46 -17.07 15.93
CA GLU A 76 28.81 -16.83 15.41
C GLU A 76 28.84 -16.07 14.06
N ASP A 77 27.70 -15.75 13.46
CA ASP A 77 27.69 -15.03 12.17
C ASP A 77 28.33 -13.65 12.29
N ASP A 78 28.29 -13.06 13.48
CA ASP A 78 28.78 -11.71 13.73
C ASP A 78 29.39 -11.52 15.14
N GLU A 79 29.26 -12.50 16.05
CA GLU A 79 29.77 -12.45 17.40
C GLU A 79 30.83 -13.52 17.67
N VAL A 80 32.11 -13.15 17.50
CA VAL A 80 33.26 -14.00 17.85
C VAL A 80 33.97 -13.42 19.09
N PRO A 81 34.23 -14.20 20.16
CA PRO A 81 33.83 -15.61 20.34
C PRO A 81 32.30 -15.79 20.47
N SER A 82 31.77 -16.92 20.01
CA SER A 82 30.34 -17.29 20.10
C SER A 82 30.03 -18.15 21.33
N GLY A 83 28.76 -18.43 21.60
CA GLY A 83 28.33 -19.30 22.69
C GLY A 83 28.37 -18.72 24.10
N HIS A 84 28.74 -17.44 24.26
CA HIS A 84 28.67 -16.76 25.56
C HIS A 84 27.30 -16.11 25.75
N VAL A 85 26.87 -16.01 27.01
CA VAL A 85 25.51 -15.56 27.36
C VAL A 85 25.46 -14.10 27.84
N PHE A 86 24.30 -13.48 27.70
CA PHE A 86 24.04 -12.07 28.09
C PHE A 86 23.30 -11.92 29.43
N TYR A 87 23.25 -12.99 30.19
CA TYR A 87 22.59 -13.07 31.50
C TYR A 87 23.55 -13.69 32.51
N ASN A 88 23.21 -13.64 33.80
CA ASN A 88 24.05 -14.25 34.82
C ASN A 88 23.90 -15.79 34.78
N SER A 89 24.92 -16.48 34.29
CA SER A 89 24.95 -17.94 34.15
C SER A 89 25.99 -18.60 35.05
N ALA A 90 25.66 -19.80 35.52
CA ALA A 90 26.56 -20.73 36.19
C ALA A 90 27.10 -21.82 35.24
N ILE A 91 26.57 -21.92 34.02
CA ILE A 91 26.84 -22.99 33.05
C ILE A 91 27.72 -22.49 31.91
N ALA A 92 27.24 -21.47 31.18
CA ALA A 92 27.89 -20.91 30.02
C ALA A 92 28.73 -19.68 30.41
N PRO A 93 29.84 -19.40 29.71
CA PRO A 93 30.62 -18.19 29.97
C PRO A 93 29.79 -16.93 29.66
N ILE A 94 29.97 -15.88 30.46
CA ILE A 94 29.28 -14.60 30.24
C ILE A 94 30.03 -13.81 29.18
N ALA A 95 29.29 -13.21 28.24
CA ALA A 95 29.85 -12.41 27.16
C ALA A 95 30.61 -11.19 27.70
N ALA A 96 31.69 -10.80 27.02
CA ALA A 96 32.53 -9.69 27.44
C ALA A 96 31.72 -8.38 27.53
N GLY A 97 31.77 -7.72 28.69
CA GLY A 97 31.02 -6.48 28.97
C GLY A 97 29.65 -6.70 29.63
N TYR A 98 29.22 -7.95 29.84
CA TYR A 98 27.96 -8.30 30.50
C TYR A 98 28.14 -8.88 31.91
N GLU A 99 29.38 -8.93 32.42
CA GLU A 99 29.71 -9.55 33.72
C GLU A 99 28.99 -8.89 34.91
N ASN A 100 28.55 -7.64 34.75
CA ASN A 100 27.78 -6.89 35.74
C ASN A 100 26.46 -6.35 35.18
N PHE A 101 25.98 -6.88 34.05
CA PHE A 101 24.77 -6.45 33.39
C PHE A 101 24.01 -7.65 32.81
N ASP A 102 22.96 -8.04 33.53
CA ASP A 102 22.06 -9.10 33.10
C ASP A 102 20.99 -8.54 32.16
N ALA A 103 21.25 -8.61 30.86
CA ALA A 103 20.38 -8.02 29.84
C ALA A 103 18.99 -8.66 29.86
N LEU A 104 18.91 -9.99 29.98
CA LEU A 104 17.67 -10.75 29.97
C LEU A 104 16.75 -10.34 31.12
N SER A 105 17.25 -10.29 32.35
CA SER A 105 16.47 -9.87 33.53
C SER A 105 15.91 -8.45 33.38
N HIS A 106 16.72 -7.53 32.84
CA HIS A 106 16.30 -6.14 32.63
C HIS A 106 15.25 -5.98 31.52
N VAL A 107 15.36 -6.75 30.43
CA VAL A 107 14.38 -6.72 29.34
C VAL A 107 13.05 -7.28 29.81
N ILE A 108 13.01 -8.47 30.41
CA ILE A 108 11.81 -9.10 30.98
C ILE A 108 11.09 -8.13 31.91
N THR A 109 11.81 -7.62 32.92
CA THR A 109 11.22 -6.74 33.94
C THR A 109 10.54 -5.51 33.35
N GLN A 110 11.12 -4.92 32.31
CA GLN A 110 10.59 -3.70 31.71
C GLN A 110 9.53 -3.96 30.63
N ALA A 111 9.69 -5.01 29.83
CA ALA A 111 8.74 -5.42 28.80
C ALA A 111 7.40 -5.85 29.41
N HIS A 112 7.45 -6.72 30.43
CA HIS A 112 6.25 -7.20 31.13
C HIS A 112 5.46 -6.09 31.82
N GLN A 113 6.12 -5.04 32.32
CA GLN A 113 5.43 -3.86 32.87
C GLN A 113 4.56 -3.13 31.83
N GLN A 114 4.85 -3.33 30.55
CA GLN A 114 4.13 -2.75 29.43
C GLN A 114 3.23 -3.78 28.71
N GLY A 115 3.19 -5.03 29.17
CA GLY A 115 2.45 -6.11 28.53
C GLY A 115 3.08 -6.60 27.22
N ILE A 116 4.40 -6.47 27.06
CA ILE A 116 5.16 -7.01 25.93
C ILE A 116 5.77 -8.35 26.37
N GLU A 117 5.56 -9.39 25.57
CA GLU A 117 6.12 -10.73 25.82
C GLU A 117 7.61 -10.78 25.46
N VAL A 118 8.37 -11.61 26.16
CA VAL A 118 9.80 -11.81 25.95
C VAL A 118 10.09 -13.29 25.72
N ARG A 119 10.58 -13.61 24.53
CA ARG A 119 11.08 -14.94 24.20
C ARG A 119 12.61 -14.96 24.23
N ALA A 120 13.17 -16.01 24.81
CA ALA A 120 14.61 -16.26 24.79
C ALA A 120 14.99 -16.95 23.49
N TRP A 121 15.68 -16.23 22.60
CA TRP A 121 16.30 -16.81 21.40
C TRP A 121 17.66 -17.39 21.75
N ILE A 122 17.80 -18.71 21.57
CA ILE A 122 18.97 -19.50 21.99
C ILE A 122 19.55 -20.25 20.77
N PRO A 123 20.65 -19.78 20.18
CA PRO A 123 21.46 -20.54 19.23
C PRO A 123 21.99 -21.85 19.82
N GLN A 124 21.84 -22.95 19.08
CA GLN A 124 22.21 -24.29 19.53
C GLN A 124 23.63 -24.66 19.08
N PHE A 125 23.79 -25.26 17.89
CA PHE A 125 25.01 -26.01 17.55
C PHE A 125 26.13 -25.18 16.92
N HIS A 126 25.94 -23.88 16.77
CA HIS A 126 26.97 -22.92 16.36
C HIS A 126 27.55 -22.26 17.62
N ASP A 127 28.45 -22.97 18.30
CA ASP A 127 28.88 -22.65 19.68
C ASP A 127 30.36 -22.96 19.91
N GLN A 128 31.18 -21.91 19.86
CA GLN A 128 32.59 -21.99 20.21
C GLN A 128 32.84 -22.26 21.71
N ALA A 129 32.00 -21.77 22.63
CA ALA A 129 32.15 -22.02 24.05
C ALA A 129 31.97 -23.52 24.40
N ALA A 130 31.02 -24.19 23.75
CA ALA A 130 30.84 -25.65 23.81
C ALA A 130 32.09 -26.37 23.28
N PHE A 131 32.60 -25.96 22.11
CA PHE A 131 33.85 -26.51 21.57
C PHE A 131 35.05 -26.32 22.51
N LEU A 132 35.19 -25.15 23.13
CA LEU A 132 36.29 -24.88 24.07
C LEU A 132 36.18 -25.68 25.38
N LYS A 133 34.97 -26.12 25.74
CA LYS A 133 34.73 -27.00 26.88
C LYS A 133 35.25 -28.41 26.60
N ASP A 134 35.00 -28.95 25.41
CA ASP A 134 35.58 -30.20 24.93
C ASP A 134 35.80 -30.17 23.41
N PRO A 135 37.05 -30.06 22.93
CA PRO A 135 37.34 -30.03 21.50
C PRO A 135 36.90 -31.27 20.72
N SER A 136 36.62 -32.39 21.39
CA SER A 136 36.09 -33.59 20.74
C SER A 136 34.64 -33.43 20.26
N TRP A 137 33.95 -32.38 20.72
CA TRP A 137 32.59 -32.06 20.32
C TRP A 137 32.50 -31.38 18.95
N GLN A 138 33.61 -30.96 18.36
CA GLN A 138 33.60 -30.27 17.07
C GLN A 138 32.95 -31.12 15.98
N MET A 139 32.11 -30.50 15.16
CA MET A 139 31.58 -31.11 13.96
C MET A 139 32.71 -31.43 12.97
N HIS A 140 32.61 -32.54 12.27
CA HIS A 140 33.54 -32.96 11.23
C HIS A 140 32.84 -33.16 9.89
N ALA A 141 33.49 -32.76 8.81
CA ALA A 141 33.02 -32.89 7.44
C ALA A 141 33.84 -33.92 6.66
N PHE A 142 33.21 -34.55 5.67
CA PHE A 142 33.87 -35.45 4.73
C PHE A 142 34.22 -34.69 3.44
N VAL A 143 35.51 -34.41 3.22
CA VAL A 143 36.02 -33.61 2.10
C VAL A 143 37.16 -34.35 1.41
N ASP A 144 37.06 -34.53 0.10
CA ASP A 144 38.09 -35.18 -0.74
C ASP A 144 38.59 -36.53 -0.20
N GLY A 145 37.68 -37.33 0.37
CA GLY A 145 37.99 -38.64 0.94
C GLY A 145 38.61 -38.61 2.35
N ASN A 146 38.64 -37.45 3.00
CA ASN A 146 39.18 -37.28 4.35
C ASN A 146 38.12 -36.72 5.30
N VAL A 147 38.16 -37.18 6.55
CA VAL A 147 37.40 -36.58 7.65
C VAL A 147 38.22 -35.43 8.21
N VAL A 148 37.67 -34.22 8.20
CA VAL A 148 38.34 -32.99 8.67
C VAL A 148 37.43 -32.23 9.64
N PRO A 149 37.97 -31.50 10.62
CA PRO A 149 37.17 -30.60 11.43
C PRO A 149 36.45 -29.57 10.55
N PHE A 150 35.16 -29.35 10.80
CA PHE A 150 34.41 -28.32 10.13
C PHE A 150 34.80 -26.96 10.71
N THR A 151 35.08 -25.99 9.83
CA THR A 151 35.51 -24.63 10.20
C THR A 151 34.84 -23.55 9.35
N GLY A 152 33.73 -23.89 8.69
CA GLY A 152 33.01 -22.95 7.84
C GLY A 152 33.75 -22.59 6.55
N SER A 153 33.13 -21.69 5.78
CA SER A 153 33.70 -21.18 4.53
C SER A 153 34.85 -20.20 4.76
N ASN A 154 34.84 -19.50 5.90
CA ASN A 154 35.83 -18.51 6.31
C ASN A 154 37.01 -19.11 7.10
N GLY A 155 36.93 -20.40 7.47
CA GLY A 155 37.96 -21.11 8.24
C GLY A 155 37.99 -20.75 9.73
N SER A 156 36.93 -20.13 10.25
CA SER A 156 36.83 -19.66 11.63
C SER A 156 35.54 -20.03 12.36
N GLU A 157 34.64 -20.83 11.76
CA GLU A 157 33.38 -21.25 12.39
C GLU A 157 33.56 -22.44 13.35
N TYR A 158 32.78 -22.49 14.44
CA TYR A 158 32.84 -23.55 15.45
C TYR A 158 31.47 -24.21 15.67
N PHE A 159 31.07 -25.05 14.72
CA PHE A 159 29.97 -25.98 14.93
C PHE A 159 30.35 -27.14 15.86
N VAL A 160 29.47 -27.46 16.78
CA VAL A 160 29.52 -28.67 17.60
C VAL A 160 28.56 -29.73 17.07
N ASN A 161 28.88 -31.00 17.27
CA ASN A 161 28.15 -32.14 16.72
C ASN A 161 26.72 -32.25 17.34
N PRO A 162 25.65 -32.04 16.55
CA PRO A 162 24.25 -32.09 17.03
C PRO A 162 23.80 -33.45 17.55
N ILE A 163 24.53 -34.52 17.20
CA ILE A 163 24.19 -35.91 17.53
C ILE A 163 24.91 -36.36 18.81
N HIS A 164 25.94 -35.64 19.24
CA HIS A 164 26.74 -36.04 20.39
C HIS A 164 25.97 -35.82 21.70
N PRO A 165 25.78 -36.85 22.55
CA PRO A 165 24.89 -36.75 23.72
C PRO A 165 25.38 -35.72 24.74
N ASP A 166 26.70 -35.58 24.92
CA ASP A 166 27.25 -34.57 25.84
C ASP A 166 27.10 -33.14 25.32
N VAL A 167 27.05 -32.95 23.98
CA VAL A 167 26.75 -31.64 23.38
C VAL A 167 25.29 -31.31 23.62
N GLN A 168 24.39 -32.24 23.30
CA GLN A 168 22.96 -32.07 23.55
C GLN A 168 22.67 -31.78 25.03
N ALA A 169 23.31 -32.51 25.95
CA ALA A 169 23.16 -32.28 27.39
C ALA A 169 23.66 -30.90 27.82
N TYR A 170 24.76 -30.40 27.23
CA TYR A 170 25.25 -29.05 27.51
C TYR A 170 24.26 -27.98 27.04
N GLU A 171 23.80 -28.06 25.79
CA GLU A 171 22.85 -27.08 25.23
C GLU A 171 21.52 -27.07 25.99
N ARG A 172 20.96 -28.24 26.29
CA ARG A 172 19.74 -28.38 27.11
C ARG A 172 19.91 -27.78 28.49
N SER A 173 21.07 -27.95 29.14
CA SER A 173 21.30 -27.38 30.46
C SER A 173 21.26 -25.84 30.48
N ILE A 174 21.62 -25.18 29.37
CA ILE A 174 21.50 -23.72 29.21
C ILE A 174 20.02 -23.33 29.11
N ILE A 175 19.23 -24.08 28.33
CA ILE A 175 17.79 -23.85 28.21
C ILE A 175 17.11 -24.04 29.57
N GLU A 176 17.42 -25.12 30.29
CA GLU A 176 16.91 -25.38 31.64
C GLU A 176 17.28 -24.26 32.63
N GLU A 177 18.50 -23.72 32.56
CA GLU A 177 18.93 -22.61 33.40
C GLU A 177 18.12 -21.34 33.12
N VAL A 178 17.86 -21.03 31.85
CA VAL A 178 17.03 -19.87 31.48
C VAL A 178 15.60 -20.05 31.97
N VAL A 179 14.96 -21.18 31.64
CA VAL A 179 13.56 -21.47 32.00
C VAL A 179 13.36 -21.55 33.51
N SER A 180 14.35 -22.02 34.27
CA SER A 180 14.26 -22.14 35.73
C SER A 180 14.42 -20.80 36.47
N ASN A 181 15.17 -19.86 35.90
CA ASN A 181 15.62 -18.66 36.62
C ASN A 181 14.97 -17.36 36.12
N TYR A 182 14.39 -17.35 34.93
CA TYR A 182 13.83 -16.15 34.30
C TYR A 182 12.36 -16.33 33.95
N ASP A 183 11.58 -15.28 34.19
CA ASP A 183 10.15 -15.22 33.84
C ASP A 183 10.00 -14.86 32.36
N ILE A 184 10.48 -15.73 31.46
CA ILE A 184 10.29 -15.60 30.01
C ILE A 184 8.95 -16.18 29.59
N ASP A 185 8.41 -15.71 28.46
CA ASP A 185 7.14 -16.19 27.90
C ASP A 185 7.33 -17.37 26.94
N GLY A 186 8.53 -17.52 26.37
CA GLY A 186 8.86 -18.64 25.49
C GLY A 186 10.34 -18.79 25.18
N VAL A 187 10.70 -19.96 24.63
CA VAL A 187 12.03 -20.29 24.12
C VAL A 187 11.96 -20.41 22.60
N VAL A 188 12.93 -19.86 21.88
CA VAL A 188 13.07 -20.04 20.43
C VAL A 188 14.44 -20.62 20.12
N LEU A 189 14.46 -21.84 19.57
CA LEU A 189 15.71 -22.49 19.16
C LEU A 189 16.13 -22.00 17.78
N ASP A 190 17.42 -21.69 17.65
CA ASP A 190 18.06 -21.33 16.38
C ASP A 190 19.36 -22.11 16.21
N TRP A 191 19.96 -22.11 15.02
CA TRP A 191 21.13 -22.93 14.69
C TRP A 191 20.92 -24.41 15.05
N LEU A 192 19.66 -24.85 14.98
CA LEU A 192 19.21 -26.22 15.17
C LEU A 192 19.44 -26.99 13.86
N ARG A 193 20.71 -27.14 13.45
CA ARG A 193 21.06 -27.70 12.14
C ARG A 193 22.48 -28.25 12.04
N PHE A 194 22.70 -29.04 10.99
CA PHE A 194 24.01 -29.27 10.38
C PHE A 194 24.28 -28.18 9.34
N ASP A 195 25.54 -28.04 8.90
CA ASP A 195 25.86 -27.09 7.82
C ASP A 195 25.60 -27.66 6.41
N ASP A 196 25.95 -28.92 6.13
CA ASP A 196 25.68 -29.56 4.82
C ASP A 196 25.45 -31.10 4.95
N TYR A 197 25.24 -31.82 3.85
CA TYR A 197 25.03 -33.28 3.81
C TYR A 197 26.23 -34.09 4.27
N ASN A 198 27.46 -33.60 4.05
CA ASN A 198 28.69 -34.36 4.31
C ASN A 198 29.13 -34.30 5.78
N MET A 199 28.22 -34.00 6.70
CA MET A 199 28.45 -33.86 8.13
C MET A 199 27.17 -34.15 8.95
N ASP A 200 27.27 -34.39 10.25
CA ASP A 200 28.51 -34.67 10.98
C ASP A 200 29.06 -36.06 10.62
N VAL A 201 30.38 -36.18 10.44
CA VAL A 201 31.07 -37.47 10.22
C VAL A 201 32.21 -37.67 11.22
N SER A 202 32.06 -37.13 12.44
CA SER A 202 32.98 -37.43 13.53
C SER A 202 33.01 -38.93 13.83
N SER A 203 34.04 -39.40 14.53
CA SER A 203 34.16 -40.82 14.87
C SER A 203 32.96 -41.34 15.66
N TYR A 204 32.34 -40.50 16.50
CA TYR A 204 31.12 -40.86 17.21
C TYR A 204 29.97 -41.13 16.23
N THR A 205 29.70 -40.18 15.34
CA THR A 205 28.58 -40.26 14.38
C THR A 205 28.75 -41.41 13.39
N VAL A 206 29.96 -41.61 12.86
CA VAL A 206 30.28 -42.73 11.96
C VAL A 206 29.98 -44.07 12.64
N ASN A 207 30.48 -44.27 13.87
CA ASN A 207 30.27 -45.51 14.62
C ASN A 207 28.78 -45.74 14.94
N LEU A 208 28.06 -44.68 15.30
CA LEU A 208 26.63 -44.77 15.60
C LEU A 208 25.83 -45.17 14.36
N TYR A 209 26.04 -44.48 13.24
CA TYR A 209 25.35 -44.78 11.98
C TYR A 209 25.66 -46.21 11.49
N GLU A 210 26.94 -46.60 11.51
CA GLU A 210 27.36 -47.96 11.14
C GLU A 210 26.69 -49.04 12.00
N SER A 211 26.50 -48.78 13.29
CA SER A 211 25.85 -49.73 14.19
C SER A 211 24.37 -49.97 13.87
N ILE A 212 23.70 -48.99 13.24
CA ILE A 212 22.28 -49.03 12.90
C ILE A 212 22.08 -49.58 11.48
N TYR A 213 22.85 -49.08 10.51
CA TYR A 213 22.65 -49.36 9.07
C TYR A 213 23.61 -50.41 8.50
N GLY A 214 24.67 -50.77 9.22
CA GLY A 214 25.61 -51.81 8.83
C GLY A 214 26.61 -51.41 7.74
N TYR A 215 26.74 -50.13 7.41
CA TYR A 215 27.74 -49.58 6.50
C TYR A 215 28.13 -48.15 6.91
N SER A 216 29.29 -47.69 6.46
CA SER A 216 29.83 -46.37 6.84
C SER A 216 29.12 -45.23 6.11
N PRO A 217 28.78 -44.11 6.77
CA PRO A 217 28.35 -42.92 6.05
C PRO A 217 29.49 -42.37 5.16
N LEU A 218 30.75 -42.72 5.44
CA LEU A 218 31.91 -42.38 4.59
C LEU A 218 31.90 -43.12 3.23
N ASP A 219 31.11 -44.19 3.09
CA ASP A 219 30.89 -44.89 1.82
C ASP A 219 29.85 -44.17 0.92
N ILE A 220 29.24 -43.08 1.40
CA ILE A 220 28.26 -42.29 0.68
C ILE A 220 28.98 -41.24 -0.18
N ASN A 221 28.62 -41.15 -1.46
CA ASN A 221 29.02 -40.03 -2.29
C ASN A 221 28.03 -38.88 -2.11
N PHE A 222 28.37 -37.92 -1.25
CA PHE A 222 27.50 -36.76 -0.94
C PHE A 222 27.30 -35.79 -2.12
N ASN A 223 28.12 -35.88 -3.17
CA ASN A 223 27.99 -35.02 -4.36
C ASN A 223 26.89 -35.48 -5.32
N VAL A 224 26.23 -36.62 -5.07
CA VAL A 224 25.23 -37.19 -5.97
C VAL A 224 24.04 -37.71 -5.16
N ASP A 225 22.84 -37.36 -5.62
CA ASP A 225 21.61 -37.90 -5.05
C ASP A 225 21.57 -39.42 -5.16
N SER A 226 21.29 -40.07 -4.04
CA SER A 226 21.22 -41.52 -3.96
C SER A 226 20.33 -41.94 -2.81
N ASN A 227 19.81 -43.17 -2.86
CA ASN A 227 19.02 -43.72 -1.75
C ASN A 227 19.78 -43.70 -0.42
N ARG A 228 21.11 -43.89 -0.44
CA ARG A 228 21.95 -43.81 0.77
C ARG A 228 22.08 -42.38 1.30
N ARG A 229 22.23 -41.38 0.42
CA ARG A 229 22.23 -39.96 0.84
C ARG A 229 20.89 -39.57 1.44
N ASN A 230 19.78 -40.06 0.87
CA ASN A 230 18.44 -39.80 1.40
C ASN A 230 18.22 -40.49 2.76
N GLU A 231 18.67 -41.74 2.92
CA GLU A 231 18.62 -42.47 4.20
C GLU A 231 19.48 -41.78 5.28
N TRP A 232 20.67 -41.34 4.92
CA TRP A 232 21.54 -40.54 5.78
C TRP A 232 20.85 -39.24 6.21
N ASN A 233 20.23 -38.53 5.27
CA ASN A 233 19.58 -37.27 5.59
C ASN A 233 18.36 -37.46 6.50
N GLU A 234 17.53 -38.45 6.19
CA GLU A 234 16.37 -38.80 7.01
C GLU A 234 16.79 -39.13 8.45
N TRP A 235 17.84 -39.94 8.62
CA TRP A 235 18.38 -40.25 9.93
C TRP A 235 18.86 -39.02 10.70
N ARG A 236 19.54 -38.08 10.03
CA ARG A 236 19.95 -36.80 10.65
C ARG A 236 18.76 -35.96 11.08
N THR A 237 17.69 -35.90 10.28
CA THR A 237 16.46 -35.21 10.67
C THR A 237 15.79 -35.87 11.88
N ASP A 238 15.87 -37.21 12.02
CA ASP A 238 15.41 -37.91 13.21
C ASP A 238 16.22 -37.53 14.46
N GLN A 239 17.53 -37.32 14.33
CA GLN A 239 18.38 -36.90 15.46
C GLN A 239 18.00 -35.49 15.95
N ILE A 240 17.80 -34.54 15.03
CA ILE A 240 17.34 -33.19 15.37
C ILE A 240 15.93 -33.24 15.98
N GLY A 241 15.03 -34.04 15.41
CA GLY A 241 13.68 -34.23 15.94
C GLY A 241 13.67 -34.76 17.38
N GLY A 242 14.50 -35.77 17.67
CA GLY A 242 14.67 -36.30 19.02
C GLY A 242 15.21 -35.25 20.00
N TYR A 243 16.18 -34.44 19.58
CA TYR A 243 16.70 -33.35 20.41
C TYR A 243 15.61 -32.34 20.80
N VAL A 244 14.75 -31.92 19.86
CA VAL A 244 13.67 -30.98 20.16
C VAL A 244 12.62 -31.60 21.10
N GLN A 245 12.33 -32.90 20.96
CA GLN A 245 11.45 -33.62 21.88
C GLN A 245 12.03 -33.63 23.30
N ASP A 246 13.32 -33.93 23.43
CA ASP A 246 14.05 -33.89 24.69
C ASP A 246 14.01 -32.49 25.34
N VAL A 247 14.20 -31.41 24.55
CA VAL A 247 14.07 -30.03 25.03
C VAL A 247 12.65 -29.77 25.56
N ARG A 248 11.60 -30.19 24.83
CA ARG A 248 10.21 -30.03 25.29
C ARG A 248 9.97 -30.76 26.61
N GLU A 249 10.48 -31.98 26.75
CA GLU A 249 10.36 -32.76 27.99
C GLU A 249 11.03 -32.09 29.19
N ASP A 250 12.18 -31.44 28.99
CA ASP A 250 12.86 -30.67 30.05
C ASP A 250 12.07 -29.42 30.43
N ILE A 251 11.60 -28.65 29.44
CA ILE A 251 10.80 -27.46 29.68
C ILE A 251 9.52 -27.84 30.42
N ASP A 252 8.82 -28.91 30.03
CA ASP A 252 7.60 -29.38 30.69
C ASP A 252 7.79 -29.77 32.16
N GLN A 253 8.97 -30.25 32.53
CA GLN A 253 9.30 -30.56 33.92
C GLN A 253 9.45 -29.31 34.79
N ILE A 254 9.78 -28.17 34.18
CA ILE A 254 9.99 -26.90 34.86
C ILE A 254 8.73 -26.02 34.78
N ASN A 255 8.25 -25.78 33.57
CA ASN A 255 7.07 -24.97 33.25
C ASN A 255 6.37 -25.49 31.97
N ALA A 256 5.31 -26.27 32.15
CA ALA A 256 4.51 -26.82 31.04
C ALA A 256 3.69 -25.78 30.24
N ASP A 257 3.55 -24.55 30.75
CA ASP A 257 2.87 -23.47 30.05
C ASP A 257 3.84 -22.63 29.18
N MET A 258 5.16 -22.91 29.24
CA MET A 258 6.18 -22.21 28.47
C MET A 258 6.09 -22.56 26.98
N GLU A 259 6.04 -21.55 26.12
CA GLU A 259 6.09 -21.76 24.67
C GLU A 259 7.47 -22.25 24.22
N LEU A 260 7.49 -23.22 23.32
CA LEU A 260 8.68 -23.63 22.58
C LEU A 260 8.47 -23.43 21.08
N GLY A 261 9.36 -22.66 20.46
CA GLY A 261 9.40 -22.48 19.02
C GLY A 261 10.76 -22.70 18.42
N VAL A 262 10.80 -22.70 17.08
CA VAL A 262 12.03 -22.90 16.31
C VAL A 262 12.09 -21.96 15.12
N TYR A 263 13.27 -21.38 14.87
CA TYR A 263 13.58 -20.77 13.57
C TYR A 263 14.04 -21.86 12.61
N ILE A 264 13.46 -21.86 11.41
CA ILE A 264 13.81 -22.83 10.37
C ILE A 264 14.21 -22.15 9.08
N LEU A 265 15.17 -22.76 8.40
CA LEU A 265 15.48 -22.49 7.01
C LEU A 265 14.36 -23.02 6.10
N PRO A 266 14.34 -22.60 4.83
CA PRO A 266 13.42 -23.14 3.83
C PRO A 266 13.35 -24.67 3.85
N PRO A 267 12.15 -25.29 3.92
CA PRO A 267 12.00 -26.75 3.95
C PRO A 267 12.66 -27.50 2.79
N GLU A 268 12.90 -26.82 1.67
CA GLU A 268 13.65 -27.35 0.52
C GLU A 268 15.16 -27.51 0.78
N PHE A 269 15.73 -26.85 1.80
CA PHE A 269 17.15 -26.95 2.17
C PHE A 269 17.40 -28.18 3.03
N THR A 270 17.23 -29.35 2.42
CA THR A 270 17.22 -30.59 3.20
C THR A 270 18.61 -31.00 3.74
N GLU A 271 19.69 -30.38 3.28
CA GLU A 271 21.07 -30.55 3.73
C GLU A 271 21.27 -30.26 5.22
N VAL A 272 20.52 -29.31 5.76
CA VAL A 272 20.74 -28.79 7.12
C VAL A 272 20.12 -29.69 8.20
N GLY A 273 19.37 -30.72 7.80
CA GLY A 273 18.76 -31.69 8.72
C GLY A 273 17.56 -31.16 9.51
N GLN A 274 16.98 -30.02 9.11
CA GLN A 274 15.73 -29.51 9.67
C GLN A 274 14.52 -30.14 8.98
N ASN A 275 13.58 -30.67 9.76
CA ASN A 275 12.30 -31.17 9.26
C ASN A 275 11.22 -31.06 10.33
N VAL A 276 10.33 -30.08 10.18
CA VAL A 276 9.27 -29.78 11.16
C VAL A 276 8.37 -30.99 11.44
N ALA A 277 8.15 -31.87 10.46
CA ALA A 277 7.32 -33.05 10.68
C ALA A 277 7.88 -34.01 11.75
N LYS A 278 9.18 -33.93 12.07
CA LYS A 278 9.85 -34.75 13.09
C LYS A 278 9.63 -34.25 14.52
N PHE A 279 9.29 -32.99 14.70
CA PHE A 279 9.20 -32.35 16.01
C PHE A 279 7.98 -31.44 16.20
N LYS A 280 7.03 -31.42 15.26
CA LYS A 280 5.79 -30.62 15.36
C LYS A 280 4.98 -30.86 16.64
N ASP A 281 5.07 -32.06 17.23
CA ASP A 281 4.32 -32.40 18.45
C ASP A 281 5.04 -31.90 19.72
N ALA A 282 6.25 -31.34 19.58
CA ALA A 282 7.08 -30.82 20.65
C ALA A 282 7.15 -29.28 20.66
N ILE A 283 6.59 -28.60 19.65
CA ILE A 283 6.67 -27.14 19.50
C ILE A 283 5.28 -26.52 19.44
N ASP A 284 5.17 -25.30 19.95
CA ASP A 284 3.95 -24.49 19.96
C ASP A 284 3.86 -23.59 18.70
N PHE A 285 5.02 -23.16 18.21
CA PHE A 285 5.11 -22.39 16.97
C PHE A 285 6.36 -22.71 16.14
N VAL A 286 6.27 -22.44 14.85
CA VAL A 286 7.41 -22.51 13.92
C VAL A 286 7.54 -21.18 13.20
N ALA A 287 8.77 -20.70 13.11
CA ALA A 287 9.11 -19.41 12.55
C ALA A 287 9.98 -19.57 11.29
N PRO A 288 9.38 -19.82 10.12
CA PRO A 288 10.14 -19.95 8.87
C PRO A 288 10.77 -18.62 8.47
N MET A 289 12.06 -18.67 8.12
CA MET A 289 12.84 -17.53 7.63
C MET A 289 12.50 -17.23 6.16
N ALA A 290 11.41 -16.48 5.95
CA ALA A 290 10.84 -16.17 4.64
C ALA A 290 11.52 -14.96 3.97
N TYR A 291 12.86 -14.96 4.01
CA TYR A 291 13.74 -13.93 3.47
C TYR A 291 13.90 -14.11 1.96
N PHE A 292 12.82 -13.91 1.20
CA PHE A 292 12.77 -14.34 -0.20
C PHE A 292 13.91 -13.75 -1.06
N ASP A 293 14.34 -12.51 -0.79
CA ASP A 293 15.40 -11.84 -1.55
C ASP A 293 16.78 -12.47 -1.28
N ASP A 294 17.08 -12.79 -0.01
CA ASP A 294 18.30 -13.49 0.40
C ASP A 294 18.42 -14.87 -0.25
N TRP A 295 17.29 -15.50 -0.53
CA TRP A 295 17.20 -16.82 -1.17
C TRP A 295 17.02 -16.76 -2.70
N GLU A 296 17.09 -15.57 -3.31
CA GLU A 296 16.89 -15.33 -4.76
C GLU A 296 15.52 -15.82 -5.30
N PHE A 297 14.47 -15.74 -4.48
CA PHE A 297 13.07 -16.01 -4.87
C PHE A 297 12.29 -14.72 -5.16
N ASP A 298 11.06 -14.85 -5.65
CA ASP A 298 10.10 -13.74 -5.78
C ASP A 298 9.15 -13.68 -4.56
N THR A 299 8.47 -12.56 -4.34
CA THR A 299 7.51 -12.37 -3.22
C THR A 299 6.44 -13.47 -3.11
N GLU A 300 5.99 -14.04 -4.24
CA GLU A 300 5.00 -15.13 -4.27
C GLU A 300 5.52 -16.40 -3.58
N TRP A 301 6.83 -16.64 -3.52
CA TRP A 301 7.39 -17.77 -2.78
C TRP A 301 7.09 -17.69 -1.28
N VAL A 302 6.82 -16.51 -0.71
CA VAL A 302 6.42 -16.41 0.70
C VAL A 302 5.05 -17.04 0.93
N TYR A 303 4.04 -16.69 0.12
CA TYR A 303 2.63 -16.99 0.40
C TYR A 303 1.94 -17.91 -0.63
N GLY A 304 2.63 -18.26 -1.70
CA GLY A 304 2.10 -19.07 -2.80
C GLY A 304 1.86 -20.52 -2.41
N ALA A 305 1.11 -21.24 -3.25
CA ALA A 305 0.75 -22.64 -3.00
C ALA A 305 1.95 -23.61 -2.90
N ASN A 306 3.08 -23.25 -3.51
CA ASN A 306 4.34 -24.01 -3.46
C ASN A 306 5.45 -23.18 -2.80
N GLY A 307 5.07 -22.28 -1.89
CA GLY A 307 5.97 -21.37 -1.19
C GLY A 307 6.29 -21.84 0.23
N ILE A 308 7.26 -21.20 0.87
CA ILE A 308 7.76 -21.57 2.21
C ILE A 308 6.66 -21.72 3.25
N LEU A 309 5.65 -20.82 3.28
CA LEU A 309 4.56 -20.92 4.25
C LEU A 309 3.63 -22.10 3.97
N SER A 310 3.42 -22.45 2.71
CA SER A 310 2.61 -23.61 2.33
C SER A 310 3.30 -24.91 2.74
N ASP A 311 4.60 -25.02 2.46
CA ASP A 311 5.41 -26.20 2.78
C ASP A 311 5.58 -26.36 4.28
N THR A 312 5.89 -25.27 4.99
CA THR A 312 5.99 -25.27 6.45
C THR A 312 4.66 -25.65 7.10
N SER A 313 3.54 -25.05 6.66
CA SER A 313 2.21 -25.38 7.17
C SER A 313 1.83 -26.84 6.93
N SER A 314 2.24 -27.41 5.80
CA SER A 314 1.97 -28.80 5.45
C SER A 314 2.73 -29.77 6.36
N LEU A 315 3.99 -29.46 6.69
CA LEU A 315 4.81 -30.25 7.61
C LEU A 315 4.33 -30.12 9.07
N ALA A 316 4.05 -28.90 9.51
CA ALA A 316 3.65 -28.59 10.89
C ALA A 316 2.22 -29.05 11.22
N GLY A 317 1.30 -28.97 10.25
CA GLY A 317 -0.12 -29.23 10.46
C GLY A 317 -0.81 -28.12 11.26
N SER A 318 -2.08 -28.34 11.65
CA SER A 318 -2.90 -27.30 12.28
C SER A 318 -2.67 -27.10 13.78
N GLY A 319 -1.79 -27.90 14.40
CA GLY A 319 -1.51 -27.85 15.84
C GLY A 319 -0.41 -26.88 16.22
N VAL A 320 0.37 -26.38 15.24
CA VAL A 320 1.51 -25.50 15.44
C VAL A 320 1.21 -24.14 14.84
N THR A 321 1.48 -23.07 15.57
CA THR A 321 1.32 -21.70 15.07
C THR A 321 2.41 -21.38 14.06
N ILE A 322 2.04 -20.83 12.90
CA ILE A 322 3.00 -20.34 11.91
C ILE A 322 3.26 -18.86 12.17
N VAL A 323 4.52 -18.50 12.41
CA VAL A 323 4.96 -17.10 12.60
C VAL A 323 5.95 -16.77 11.49
N PRO A 324 5.50 -16.24 10.34
CA PRO A 324 6.41 -15.87 9.24
C PRO A 324 7.46 -14.88 9.75
N THR A 325 8.74 -15.21 9.57
CA THR A 325 9.85 -14.31 9.87
C THR A 325 10.27 -13.62 8.59
N LEU A 326 10.17 -12.30 8.56
CA LEU A 326 10.38 -11.46 7.38
C LEU A 326 11.60 -10.56 7.57
N ASP A 327 12.22 -10.16 6.46
CA ASP A 327 13.19 -9.06 6.50
C ASP A 327 12.49 -7.72 6.69
N ASN A 328 13.31 -6.70 6.91
CA ASN A 328 12.86 -5.34 7.17
C ASN A 328 13.34 -4.31 6.13
N ASP A 329 13.86 -4.73 4.98
CA ASP A 329 14.49 -3.87 3.96
C ASP A 329 13.90 -3.95 2.54
N TRP A 330 12.79 -4.68 2.33
CA TRP A 330 12.10 -4.71 1.04
C TRP A 330 11.45 -3.38 0.63
N THR A 331 11.03 -3.29 -0.63
CA THR A 331 10.25 -2.16 -1.14
C THR A 331 8.81 -2.17 -0.60
N VAL A 332 8.18 -1.00 -0.62
CA VAL A 332 6.75 -0.84 -0.23
C VAL A 332 5.83 -1.78 -1.01
N ASN A 333 6.11 -2.02 -2.28
CA ASN A 333 5.27 -2.89 -3.12
C ASN A 333 5.41 -4.36 -2.70
N GLU A 334 6.63 -4.83 -2.45
CA GLU A 334 6.88 -6.21 -2.00
C GLU A 334 6.20 -6.47 -0.66
N TYR A 335 6.30 -5.54 0.30
CA TYR A 335 5.56 -5.67 1.56
C TYR A 335 4.05 -5.73 1.37
N GLN A 336 3.47 -4.94 0.46
CA GLN A 336 2.03 -5.03 0.19
C GLN A 336 1.65 -6.37 -0.41
N GLU A 337 2.46 -6.92 -1.32
CA GLU A 337 2.23 -8.24 -1.90
C GLU A 337 2.34 -9.34 -0.85
N VAL A 338 3.41 -9.35 -0.05
CA VAL A 338 3.63 -10.36 0.98
C VAL A 338 2.53 -10.29 2.05
N TYR A 339 2.21 -9.11 2.58
CA TYR A 339 1.17 -8.98 3.59
C TYR A 339 -0.22 -9.36 3.04
N GLY A 340 -0.53 -8.94 1.81
CA GLY A 340 -1.77 -9.32 1.15
C GLY A 340 -1.86 -10.83 0.93
N GLY A 341 -0.79 -11.42 0.42
CA GLY A 341 -0.69 -12.86 0.20
C GLY A 341 -0.84 -13.67 1.49
N ILE A 342 -0.15 -13.27 2.58
CA ILE A 342 -0.30 -13.94 3.88
C ILE A 342 -1.75 -13.86 4.37
N ARG A 343 -2.43 -12.71 4.26
CA ARG A 343 -3.83 -12.59 4.67
C ARG A 343 -4.79 -13.43 3.84
N ASP A 344 -4.59 -13.47 2.52
CA ASP A 344 -5.46 -14.17 1.60
C ASP A 344 -5.31 -15.69 1.73
N HIS A 345 -4.07 -16.17 1.89
CA HIS A 345 -3.74 -17.59 1.84
C HIS A 345 -3.57 -18.24 3.23
N PHE A 346 -3.19 -17.47 4.24
CA PHE A 346 -2.93 -17.94 5.62
C PHE A 346 -3.66 -17.07 6.66
N PRO A 347 -5.00 -17.02 6.64
CA PRO A 347 -5.79 -16.16 7.54
C PRO A 347 -5.65 -16.51 9.03
N GLN A 348 -5.06 -17.66 9.37
CA GLN A 348 -4.70 -18.06 10.72
C GLN A 348 -3.43 -17.35 11.26
N VAL A 349 -2.59 -16.78 10.39
CA VAL A 349 -1.41 -16.02 10.82
C VAL A 349 -1.88 -14.73 11.47
N THR A 350 -1.54 -14.57 12.74
CA THR A 350 -1.92 -13.40 13.54
C THR A 350 -0.74 -12.48 13.85
N HIS A 351 0.49 -13.00 13.80
CA HIS A 351 1.73 -12.28 14.08
C HIS A 351 2.70 -12.41 12.92
N LEU A 352 3.47 -11.35 12.69
CA LEU A 352 4.64 -11.37 11.81
C LEU A 352 5.87 -11.07 12.65
N SER A 353 6.92 -11.86 12.47
CA SER A 353 8.23 -11.65 13.09
C SER A 353 9.16 -10.96 12.11
N PHE A 354 10.04 -10.09 12.61
CA PHE A 354 10.99 -9.35 11.80
C PHE A 354 12.39 -9.49 12.35
N PHE A 355 13.35 -9.78 11.47
CA PHE A 355 14.77 -9.82 11.81
C PHE A 355 15.48 -8.52 11.44
N SER A 356 16.52 -8.18 12.20
CA SER A 356 17.46 -7.12 11.84
C SER A 356 18.87 -7.48 12.30
N TYR A 357 19.83 -7.39 11.38
CA TYR A 357 21.25 -7.56 11.71
C TYR A 357 21.78 -6.46 12.67
N GLY A 358 21.17 -5.27 12.64
CA GLY A 358 21.60 -4.12 13.43
C GLY A 358 20.78 -3.86 14.69
N ALA A 359 21.10 -2.75 15.36
CA ALA A 359 20.20 -2.19 16.35
C ALA A 359 18.91 -1.70 15.68
N TRP A 360 17.77 -1.88 16.35
CA TRP A 360 16.47 -1.48 15.85
C TRP A 360 16.32 0.04 15.82
N ASP A 361 16.29 0.59 14.61
CA ASP A 361 16.08 2.00 14.36
C ASP A 361 14.60 2.41 14.52
N GLU A 362 14.37 3.66 14.94
CA GLU A 362 13.03 4.20 15.13
C GLU A 362 12.22 4.22 13.83
N ASN A 363 12.84 4.50 12.68
CA ASN A 363 12.14 4.51 11.40
C ASN A 363 11.68 3.11 11.01
N VAL A 364 12.51 2.09 11.26
CA VAL A 364 12.16 0.69 10.96
C VAL A 364 10.95 0.24 11.79
N LEU A 365 10.96 0.49 13.10
CA LEU A 365 9.82 0.19 13.98
C LEU A 365 8.57 0.98 13.58
N SER A 366 8.72 2.26 13.22
CA SER A 366 7.63 3.09 12.72
C SER A 366 7.02 2.52 11.44
N ASP A 367 7.86 2.08 10.51
CA ASP A 367 7.42 1.52 9.24
C ASP A 367 6.68 0.20 9.46
N ILE A 368 7.21 -0.71 10.29
CA ILE A 368 6.51 -1.97 10.64
C ILE A 368 5.15 -1.67 11.26
N ASN A 369 5.09 -0.76 12.23
CA ASN A 369 3.84 -0.37 12.87
C ASN A 369 2.82 0.18 11.86
N SER A 370 3.28 1.00 10.90
CA SER A 370 2.41 1.55 9.84
C SER A 370 1.85 0.49 8.88
N ARG A 371 2.48 -0.70 8.85
CA ARG A 371 2.16 -1.83 7.98
C ARG A 371 1.24 -2.86 8.63
N ARG A 372 0.97 -2.78 9.93
CA ARG A 372 0.19 -3.83 10.65
C ARG A 372 -1.18 -4.12 10.02
N THR A 373 -1.83 -3.14 9.39
CA THR A 373 -3.12 -3.32 8.70
C THR A 373 -3.00 -3.47 7.19
N TRP A 374 -1.79 -3.67 6.66
CA TRP A 374 -1.58 -3.86 5.23
C TRP A 374 -2.12 -5.21 4.77
N PRO A 375 -2.56 -5.30 3.51
CA PRO A 375 -2.36 -4.31 2.46
C PRO A 375 -3.39 -3.15 2.51
N VAL A 376 -2.95 -1.93 2.19
CA VAL A 376 -3.82 -0.73 2.11
C VAL A 376 -3.64 -0.03 0.76
N ALA A 377 -4.75 0.27 0.06
CA ALA A 377 -4.68 0.75 -1.32
C ALA A 377 -4.10 2.17 -1.37
N GLN A 378 -2.95 2.36 -2.03
CA GLN A 378 -2.24 3.64 -2.09
C GLN A 378 -1.95 4.11 -3.52
N ASP A 379 -1.92 5.44 -3.68
CA ASP A 379 -1.41 6.06 -4.90
C ASP A 379 0.12 5.88 -4.96
N TYR A 380 0.68 5.65 -6.14
CA TYR A 380 2.12 5.52 -6.36
C TYR A 380 2.67 6.63 -7.27
N ALA A 381 3.96 6.95 -7.13
CA ALA A 381 4.61 7.95 -7.96
C ALA A 381 4.83 7.43 -9.39
N ALA A 382 4.42 8.22 -10.38
CA ALA A 382 4.51 7.88 -11.80
C ALA A 382 4.93 9.10 -12.61
N ASN A 383 5.65 8.88 -13.71
CA ASN A 383 6.00 9.97 -14.63
C ASN A 383 4.83 10.28 -15.57
N ILE A 384 3.76 10.86 -15.02
CA ILE A 384 2.51 11.19 -15.71
C ILE A 384 2.16 12.67 -15.50
N PRO A 385 1.26 13.28 -16.30
CA PRO A 385 0.88 14.67 -16.12
C PRO A 385 0.26 14.90 -14.73
N THR A 386 0.56 16.04 -14.12
CA THR A 386 0.32 16.33 -12.70
C THR A 386 -1.14 16.29 -12.25
N GLU A 387 -2.08 16.40 -13.19
CA GLU A 387 -3.51 16.29 -12.95
C GLU A 387 -3.98 14.84 -12.75
N TRP A 388 -3.15 13.85 -13.11
CA TRP A 388 -3.43 12.43 -12.96
C TRP A 388 -2.75 11.85 -11.72
N LYS A 389 -3.38 10.82 -11.16
CA LYS A 389 -2.82 9.96 -10.12
C LYS A 389 -2.73 8.54 -10.63
N ALA A 390 -1.79 7.76 -10.12
CA ALA A 390 -1.69 6.33 -10.40
C ALA A 390 -1.87 5.54 -9.12
N ARG A 391 -2.64 4.44 -9.17
CA ARG A 391 -2.94 3.58 -8.01
C ARG A 391 -3.09 2.14 -8.46
N ASN A 392 -2.55 1.23 -7.65
CA ASN A 392 -2.86 -0.19 -7.74
C ASN A 392 -4.11 -0.46 -6.89
N ILE A 393 -5.15 -1.00 -7.51
CA ILE A 393 -6.36 -1.46 -6.85
C ILE A 393 -6.25 -2.99 -6.77
N GLY A 394 -6.45 -3.58 -5.60
CA GLY A 394 -6.38 -5.04 -5.42
C GLY A 394 -4.96 -5.63 -5.32
N PHE A 395 -3.97 -4.78 -5.02
CA PHE A 395 -2.62 -5.16 -4.56
C PHE A 395 -1.80 -6.05 -5.50
N LYS A 396 -1.63 -5.58 -6.74
CA LYS A 396 -0.61 -6.08 -7.67
C LYS A 396 0.09 -4.87 -8.32
N PRO A 397 1.43 -4.77 -8.30
CA PRO A 397 2.16 -3.58 -8.72
C PRO A 397 2.02 -3.35 -10.23
N GLY A 398 1.58 -2.15 -10.57
CA GLY A 398 1.63 -1.60 -11.92
C GLY A 398 2.56 -0.40 -12.00
N SER A 399 2.93 -0.02 -13.23
CA SER A 399 3.66 1.21 -13.52
C SER A 399 2.92 2.04 -14.56
N ALA A 400 3.15 3.35 -14.54
CA ALA A 400 2.61 4.27 -15.53
C ALA A 400 3.65 5.33 -15.91
N SER A 401 3.70 5.67 -17.18
CA SER A 401 4.47 6.81 -17.68
C SER A 401 3.75 7.50 -18.82
N TYR A 402 4.13 8.75 -19.09
CA TYR A 402 3.60 9.57 -20.16
C TYR A 402 4.74 10.24 -20.91
N SER A 403 4.78 10.03 -22.23
CA SER A 403 5.75 10.67 -23.11
C SER A 403 5.17 10.85 -24.50
N GLY A 404 5.42 12.01 -25.11
CA GLY A 404 5.03 12.27 -26.51
C GLY A 404 3.53 12.15 -26.81
N GLY A 405 2.64 12.33 -25.83
CA GLY A 405 1.19 12.19 -26.02
C GLY A 405 0.62 10.80 -25.71
N VAL A 406 1.47 9.87 -25.26
CA VAL A 406 1.10 8.46 -25.01
C VAL A 406 1.30 8.12 -23.55
N PHE A 407 0.26 7.55 -22.93
CA PHE A 407 0.35 6.84 -21.66
C PHE A 407 0.79 5.39 -21.91
N THR A 408 1.83 4.97 -21.19
CA THR A 408 2.28 3.57 -21.16
C THR A 408 1.96 3.01 -19.78
N LEU A 409 1.09 2.00 -19.74
CA LEU A 409 0.69 1.30 -18.52
C LEU A 409 1.26 -0.12 -18.54
N SER A 410 1.78 -0.58 -17.42
CA SER A 410 2.14 -1.98 -17.18
C SER A 410 1.57 -2.47 -15.84
N GLY A 411 1.49 -3.79 -15.67
CA GLY A 411 1.10 -4.42 -14.41
C GLY A 411 0.83 -5.92 -14.60
N ASN A 412 0.88 -6.64 -13.49
CA ASN A 412 0.53 -8.07 -13.34
C ASN A 412 -0.81 -8.25 -12.61
N ALA A 413 -1.68 -7.24 -12.67
CA ALA A 413 -2.96 -7.24 -11.95
C ALA A 413 -3.94 -8.25 -12.55
N SER A 414 -4.49 -9.15 -11.74
CA SER A 414 -5.12 -10.37 -12.23
C SER A 414 -6.35 -10.14 -13.10
N ASP A 415 -7.34 -9.36 -12.64
CA ASP A 415 -8.52 -9.06 -13.44
C ASP A 415 -9.41 -7.91 -12.91
N ILE A 416 -10.18 -7.32 -13.82
CA ILE A 416 -11.36 -6.48 -13.52
C ILE A 416 -12.59 -7.37 -13.71
N TRP A 417 -12.96 -8.15 -12.69
CA TRP A 417 -14.06 -9.11 -12.76
C TRP A 417 -14.59 -9.53 -11.38
N GLY A 418 -15.79 -10.12 -11.34
CA GLY A 418 -16.36 -10.66 -10.11
C GLY A 418 -16.79 -9.58 -9.13
N ASN A 419 -16.47 -9.78 -7.85
CA ASN A 419 -16.83 -8.89 -6.75
C ASN A 419 -15.64 -8.08 -6.20
N GLU A 420 -14.44 -8.18 -6.79
CA GLU A 420 -13.25 -7.40 -6.42
C GLU A 420 -12.36 -7.16 -7.64
N ASP A 421 -11.90 -5.94 -7.83
CA ASP A 421 -11.02 -5.58 -8.94
C ASP A 421 -9.55 -5.65 -8.52
N LYS A 422 -8.71 -6.21 -9.39
CA LYS A 422 -7.26 -6.06 -9.34
C LYS A 422 -6.78 -5.37 -10.63
N LEU A 423 -6.41 -4.09 -10.54
CA LEU A 423 -5.99 -3.28 -11.69
C LEU A 423 -4.95 -2.21 -11.35
N ASN A 424 -4.23 -1.76 -12.37
CA ASN A 424 -3.52 -0.49 -12.36
C ASN A 424 -4.45 0.62 -12.90
N TYR A 425 -4.70 1.66 -12.09
CA TYR A 425 -5.67 2.71 -12.37
C TYR A 425 -5.05 4.11 -12.37
N ILE A 426 -5.13 4.80 -13.51
CA ILE A 426 -4.57 6.14 -13.73
C ILE A 426 -5.75 7.10 -13.86
N TYR A 427 -5.96 7.97 -12.88
CA TYR A 427 -7.26 8.60 -12.67
C TYR A 427 -7.23 10.07 -12.31
N GLN A 428 -8.37 10.72 -12.54
CA GLN A 428 -8.76 12.02 -11.98
C GLN A 428 -10.09 11.90 -11.23
N SER A 429 -10.42 12.88 -10.38
CA SER A 429 -11.77 13.00 -9.83
C SER A 429 -12.72 13.64 -10.86
N LEU A 430 -13.91 13.08 -11.02
CA LEU A 430 -15.02 13.65 -11.79
C LEU A 430 -16.18 14.02 -10.87
N GLN A 431 -16.72 15.22 -11.04
CA GLN A 431 -17.95 15.64 -10.37
C GLN A 431 -19.11 15.75 -11.37
N GLY A 432 -20.15 14.94 -11.16
CA GLY A 432 -21.35 14.91 -11.99
C GLY A 432 -21.11 14.23 -13.34
N ASP A 433 -21.67 14.82 -14.39
CA ASP A 433 -21.63 14.30 -15.75
C ASP A 433 -20.26 14.57 -16.41
N GLY A 434 -19.83 13.65 -17.26
CA GLY A 434 -18.59 13.77 -18.00
C GLY A 434 -18.33 12.59 -18.92
N ALA A 435 -17.31 12.70 -19.76
CA ALA A 435 -16.86 11.64 -20.64
C ALA A 435 -15.34 11.61 -20.71
N ILE A 436 -14.81 10.41 -20.94
CA ILE A 436 -13.42 10.18 -21.30
C ILE A 436 -13.37 9.54 -22.69
N VAL A 437 -12.44 10.02 -23.51
CA VAL A 437 -12.13 9.49 -24.85
C VAL A 437 -10.65 9.16 -24.89
N ALA A 438 -10.29 8.03 -25.46
CA ALA A 438 -8.91 7.68 -25.76
C ALA A 438 -8.83 6.73 -26.95
N ARG A 439 -7.63 6.54 -27.47
CA ARG A 439 -7.32 5.45 -28.39
C ARG A 439 -6.34 4.49 -27.71
N VAL A 440 -6.74 3.22 -27.62
CA VAL A 440 -5.83 2.14 -27.25
C VAL A 440 -5.00 1.84 -28.49
N ALA A 441 -3.77 2.36 -28.54
CA ALA A 441 -2.91 2.29 -29.70
C ALA A 441 -2.25 0.91 -29.88
N GLY A 442 -2.02 0.18 -28.77
CA GLY A 442 -1.47 -1.17 -28.81
C GLY A 442 -1.44 -1.82 -27.42
N MET A 443 -1.42 -3.15 -27.43
CA MET A 443 -1.26 -3.99 -26.24
C MET A 443 -0.20 -5.06 -26.57
N ASN A 444 0.94 -4.99 -25.91
CA ASN A 444 2.13 -5.79 -26.22
C ASN A 444 2.36 -6.84 -25.14
N ASN A 445 2.63 -8.09 -25.52
CA ASN A 445 3.00 -9.22 -24.63
C ASN A 445 2.02 -9.49 -23.48
N MET A 446 0.75 -9.14 -23.67
CA MET A 446 -0.31 -9.31 -22.68
C MET A 446 -1.07 -10.62 -22.86
N ASP A 447 -1.69 -11.09 -21.78
CA ASP A 447 -2.65 -12.20 -21.83
C ASP A 447 -3.81 -11.87 -22.79
N GLY A 448 -4.39 -12.89 -23.42
CA GLY A 448 -5.47 -12.69 -24.40
C GLY A 448 -6.71 -12.00 -23.81
N TRP A 449 -6.94 -12.14 -22.50
CA TRP A 449 -8.00 -11.49 -21.73
C TRP A 449 -7.53 -10.28 -20.93
N ALA A 450 -6.29 -9.82 -21.10
CA ALA A 450 -5.86 -8.54 -20.54
C ALA A 450 -6.80 -7.42 -21.01
N LYS A 451 -7.09 -6.47 -20.12
CA LYS A 451 -8.05 -5.39 -20.37
C LYS A 451 -7.33 -4.06 -20.26
N ALA A 452 -7.33 -3.27 -21.33
CA ALA A 452 -6.88 -1.89 -21.31
C ALA A 452 -7.98 -0.96 -21.81
N GLY A 453 -8.25 0.13 -21.10
CA GLY A 453 -9.21 1.12 -21.58
C GLY A 453 -9.61 2.14 -20.55
N LEU A 454 -10.89 2.50 -20.56
CA LEU A 454 -11.47 3.61 -19.82
C LEU A 454 -12.35 3.10 -18.68
N MET A 455 -12.27 3.73 -17.50
CA MET A 455 -13.10 3.37 -16.35
C MET A 455 -13.59 4.60 -15.61
N ILE A 456 -14.88 4.59 -15.26
CA ILE A 456 -15.48 5.45 -14.25
C ILE A 456 -15.89 4.59 -13.05
N ARG A 457 -15.36 4.87 -11.87
CA ARG A 457 -15.62 4.11 -10.63
C ARG A 457 -16.04 5.01 -9.47
N GLU A 458 -16.97 4.54 -8.65
CA GLU A 458 -17.54 5.33 -7.55
C GLU A 458 -16.52 5.63 -6.44
N SER A 459 -15.66 4.67 -6.12
CA SER A 459 -14.61 4.79 -5.11
C SER A 459 -13.34 4.07 -5.55
N LEU A 460 -12.24 4.23 -4.82
CA LEU A 460 -10.97 3.52 -5.07
C LEU A 460 -10.87 2.18 -4.32
N ALA A 461 -11.96 1.70 -3.71
CA ALA A 461 -12.02 0.39 -3.06
C ALA A 461 -12.14 -0.73 -4.10
N VAL A 462 -11.58 -1.91 -3.81
CA VAL A 462 -11.57 -3.07 -4.74
C VAL A 462 -12.97 -3.52 -5.16
N ASP A 463 -13.98 -3.28 -4.34
CA ASP A 463 -15.34 -3.76 -4.52
C ASP A 463 -16.30 -2.71 -5.13
N ALA A 464 -15.76 -1.56 -5.58
CA ALA A 464 -16.53 -0.40 -5.98
C ALA A 464 -17.45 -0.64 -7.19
N LYS A 465 -18.57 0.09 -7.25
CA LYS A 465 -19.35 0.22 -8.49
C LYS A 465 -18.47 0.85 -9.56
N HIS A 466 -18.51 0.31 -10.77
CA HIS A 466 -17.78 0.85 -11.91
C HIS A 466 -18.56 0.65 -13.22
N ALA A 467 -18.21 1.45 -14.22
CA ALA A 467 -18.45 1.18 -15.62
C ALA A 467 -17.12 1.36 -16.35
N ASP A 468 -16.84 0.51 -17.31
CA ASP A 468 -15.61 0.55 -18.08
C ASP A 468 -15.88 0.17 -19.55
N MET A 469 -15.12 0.81 -20.42
CA MET A 469 -15.06 0.52 -21.85
C MET A 469 -13.63 0.10 -22.13
N ILE A 470 -13.41 -1.19 -22.31
CA ILE A 470 -12.08 -1.79 -22.43
C ILE A 470 -11.91 -2.51 -23.76
N VAL A 471 -10.66 -2.70 -24.16
CA VAL A 471 -10.26 -3.52 -25.30
C VAL A 471 -9.30 -4.60 -24.80
N THR A 472 -9.40 -5.78 -25.39
CA THR A 472 -8.49 -6.90 -25.14
C THR A 472 -7.60 -7.16 -26.36
N PRO A 473 -6.45 -7.85 -26.23
CA PRO A 473 -5.59 -8.13 -27.38
C PRO A 473 -6.27 -8.97 -28.47
N VAL A 474 -7.15 -9.91 -28.08
CA VAL A 474 -7.75 -10.88 -29.04
C VAL A 474 -9.23 -11.21 -28.78
N ASN A 475 -9.82 -10.85 -27.64
CA ASN A 475 -11.17 -11.27 -27.22
C ASN A 475 -12.26 -10.18 -27.39
N GLY A 476 -11.97 -9.11 -28.12
CA GLY A 476 -12.95 -8.06 -28.39
C GLY A 476 -12.79 -6.81 -27.53
N ALA A 477 -13.69 -5.85 -27.77
CA ALA A 477 -13.94 -4.73 -26.87
C ALA A 477 -15.19 -5.01 -26.03
N ALA A 478 -15.17 -4.58 -24.77
CA ALA A 478 -16.25 -4.83 -23.82
C ALA A 478 -16.67 -3.55 -23.11
N PHE A 479 -17.98 -3.37 -22.99
CA PHE A 479 -18.54 -2.51 -21.95
C PHE A 479 -18.84 -3.38 -20.73
N GLN A 480 -18.10 -3.18 -19.64
CA GLN A 480 -18.31 -3.90 -18.38
C GLN A 480 -18.82 -2.95 -17.30
N TYR A 481 -19.60 -3.47 -16.36
CA TYR A 481 -20.06 -2.68 -15.24
C TYR A 481 -20.39 -3.53 -14.01
N ARG A 482 -20.32 -2.85 -12.86
CA ARG A 482 -20.77 -3.35 -11.57
C ARG A 482 -21.79 -2.40 -10.97
N ALA A 483 -23.03 -2.86 -10.83
CA ALA A 483 -24.15 -2.01 -10.42
C ALA A 483 -24.21 -1.73 -8.90
N ALA A 484 -23.58 -2.57 -8.08
CA ALA A 484 -23.58 -2.46 -6.62
C ALA A 484 -22.19 -2.75 -6.04
N THR A 485 -21.84 -2.10 -4.93
CA THR A 485 -20.64 -2.44 -4.14
C THR A 485 -20.72 -3.91 -3.74
N GLN A 486 -19.61 -4.66 -3.90
CA GLN A 486 -19.55 -6.13 -3.75
C GLN A 486 -20.48 -6.93 -4.68
N GLY A 487 -21.13 -6.28 -5.65
CA GLY A 487 -21.89 -6.95 -6.69
C GLY A 487 -20.97 -7.62 -7.71
N ASN A 488 -21.54 -8.52 -8.52
CA ASN A 488 -20.81 -9.13 -9.64
C ASN A 488 -20.74 -8.17 -10.84
N THR A 489 -19.59 -8.17 -11.51
CA THR A 489 -19.41 -7.53 -12.82
C THR A 489 -20.18 -8.26 -13.92
N VAL A 490 -20.77 -7.50 -14.84
CA VAL A 490 -21.49 -7.97 -16.04
C VAL A 490 -20.95 -7.22 -17.25
N ASP A 491 -20.98 -7.83 -18.44
CA ASP A 491 -20.42 -7.24 -19.65
C ASP A 491 -21.30 -7.39 -20.91
N HIS A 492 -20.93 -6.63 -21.93
CA HIS A 492 -21.35 -6.81 -23.31
C HIS A 492 -20.13 -6.68 -24.22
N ILE A 493 -19.80 -7.78 -24.92
CA ILE A 493 -18.61 -7.89 -25.77
C ILE A 493 -18.99 -7.76 -27.24
N ILE A 494 -18.17 -7.03 -28.00
CA ILE A 494 -18.22 -6.94 -29.46
C ILE A 494 -16.86 -7.28 -30.07
N ALA A 495 -16.87 -7.70 -31.34
CA ALA A 495 -15.65 -7.96 -32.08
C ALA A 495 -14.95 -6.63 -32.42
N GLU A 496 -13.79 -6.39 -31.80
CA GLU A 496 -12.94 -5.22 -31.98
C GLU A 496 -11.54 -5.52 -31.41
N ALA A 497 -10.48 -4.87 -31.91
CA ALA A 497 -9.12 -5.06 -31.39
C ALA A 497 -8.30 -3.76 -31.51
N PRO A 498 -7.18 -3.61 -30.76
CA PRO A 498 -6.31 -2.47 -30.92
C PRO A 498 -5.68 -2.43 -32.33
N PRO A 499 -5.46 -1.23 -32.93
CA PRO A 499 -5.78 0.08 -32.37
C PRO A 499 -7.27 0.41 -32.48
N SER A 500 -7.88 0.87 -31.38
CA SER A 500 -9.30 1.23 -31.34
C SER A 500 -9.55 2.49 -30.52
N TRP A 501 -10.44 3.37 -31.00
CA TRP A 501 -10.93 4.50 -30.22
C TRP A 501 -12.08 4.05 -29.34
N ILE A 502 -12.03 4.45 -28.09
CA ILE A 502 -13.03 4.13 -27.07
C ILE A 502 -13.47 5.41 -26.36
N MET A 503 -14.74 5.42 -25.97
CA MET A 503 -15.36 6.50 -25.20
C MET A 503 -16.23 5.91 -24.11
N LEU A 504 -16.18 6.53 -22.93
CA LEU A 504 -17.06 6.21 -21.81
C LEU A 504 -17.70 7.50 -21.30
N GLU A 505 -19.02 7.55 -21.36
CA GLU A 505 -19.82 8.72 -20.99
C GLU A 505 -20.66 8.43 -19.75
N ARG A 506 -20.78 9.41 -18.87
CA ARG A 506 -21.70 9.45 -17.73
C ARG A 506 -22.65 10.63 -17.87
N SER A 507 -23.96 10.35 -17.87
CA SER A 507 -25.01 11.36 -17.67
C SER A 507 -25.95 10.93 -16.55
N GLY A 508 -25.89 11.64 -15.41
CA GLY A 508 -26.54 11.25 -14.16
C GLY A 508 -26.07 9.87 -13.69
N ASN A 509 -26.97 8.89 -13.75
CA ASN A 509 -26.70 7.49 -13.44
C ASN A 509 -26.62 6.61 -14.70
N GLN A 510 -26.71 7.17 -15.90
CA GLN A 510 -26.55 6.43 -17.15
C GLN A 510 -25.08 6.45 -17.58
N PHE A 511 -24.54 5.27 -17.89
CA PHE A 511 -23.19 5.08 -18.41
C PHE A 511 -23.27 4.44 -19.79
N THR A 512 -22.57 5.00 -20.76
CA THR A 512 -22.56 4.49 -22.15
C THR A 512 -21.12 4.30 -22.60
N GLY A 513 -20.80 3.08 -23.03
CA GLY A 513 -19.53 2.75 -23.69
C GLY A 513 -19.70 2.76 -25.21
N SER A 514 -18.78 3.40 -25.92
CA SER A 514 -18.79 3.49 -27.38
C SER A 514 -17.40 3.22 -27.97
N ILE A 515 -17.37 2.72 -29.21
CA ILE A 515 -16.15 2.53 -30.01
C ILE A 515 -16.18 3.41 -31.26
N SER A 516 -15.01 3.66 -31.84
CA SER A 516 -14.83 4.35 -33.12
C SER A 516 -13.58 3.87 -33.84
N THR A 517 -13.59 3.94 -35.17
CA THR A 517 -12.43 3.66 -36.02
C THR A 517 -11.63 4.91 -36.37
N ASP A 518 -12.23 6.09 -36.26
CA ASP A 518 -11.64 7.38 -36.67
C ASP A 518 -11.58 8.42 -35.53
N GLY A 519 -12.22 8.17 -34.39
CA GLY A 519 -12.31 9.11 -33.27
C GLY A 519 -13.37 10.21 -33.46
N GLU A 520 -14.09 10.19 -34.57
CA GLU A 520 -15.11 11.18 -34.93
C GLU A 520 -16.52 10.56 -34.95
N ASN A 521 -16.66 9.37 -35.50
CA ASN A 521 -17.91 8.64 -35.65
C ASN A 521 -18.01 7.51 -34.62
N TRP A 522 -18.94 7.64 -33.68
CA TRP A 522 -19.05 6.75 -32.52
C TRP A 522 -20.22 5.77 -32.65
N THR A 523 -19.97 4.51 -32.30
CA THR A 523 -20.98 3.45 -32.20
C THR A 523 -21.09 3.00 -30.75
N ALA A 524 -22.29 3.10 -30.16
CA ALA A 524 -22.53 2.62 -28.81
C ALA A 524 -22.44 1.08 -28.75
N VAL A 525 -21.63 0.58 -27.82
CA VAL A 525 -21.50 -0.85 -27.52
C VAL A 525 -22.65 -1.28 -26.62
N SER A 526 -22.84 -0.58 -25.50
CA SER A 526 -23.93 -0.80 -24.57
C SER A 526 -24.09 0.39 -23.63
N SER A 527 -25.14 0.36 -22.80
CA SER A 527 -25.32 1.32 -21.72
C SER A 527 -25.94 0.67 -20.49
N ALA A 528 -25.61 1.17 -19.30
CA ALA A 528 -26.14 0.67 -18.04
C ALA A 528 -26.45 1.80 -17.05
N SER A 529 -27.55 1.64 -16.31
CA SER A 529 -27.92 2.55 -15.24
C SER A 529 -27.31 2.09 -13.91
N ILE A 530 -26.37 2.87 -13.39
CA ILE A 530 -25.61 2.58 -12.18
C ILE A 530 -25.74 3.77 -11.24
N ALA A 531 -26.33 3.54 -10.07
CA ALA A 531 -26.49 4.59 -9.08
C ALA A 531 -25.15 4.90 -8.39
N MET A 532 -24.51 6.00 -8.80
CA MET A 532 -23.25 6.48 -8.19
C MET A 532 -23.42 7.86 -7.54
N GLY A 533 -22.62 8.13 -6.52
CA GLY A 533 -22.43 9.48 -5.98
C GLY A 533 -22.02 10.52 -7.04
N SER A 534 -22.17 11.80 -6.71
CA SER A 534 -21.79 12.89 -7.61
C SER A 534 -20.28 13.04 -7.76
N ASN A 535 -19.49 12.55 -6.81
CA ASN A 535 -18.02 12.53 -6.91
C ASN A 535 -17.59 11.10 -7.21
N VAL A 536 -16.88 10.91 -8.31
CA VAL A 536 -16.36 9.61 -8.75
C VAL A 536 -14.95 9.78 -9.31
N TYR A 537 -14.34 8.69 -9.76
CA TYR A 537 -13.04 8.70 -10.41
C TYR A 537 -13.21 8.29 -11.86
N ILE A 538 -12.50 8.96 -12.77
CA ILE A 538 -12.50 8.72 -14.22
C ILE A 538 -11.07 8.56 -14.69
N GLY A 539 -10.80 7.59 -15.55
CA GLY A 539 -9.44 7.40 -16.05
C GLY A 539 -9.17 6.14 -16.85
N LEU A 540 -7.89 5.78 -16.90
CA LEU A 540 -7.36 4.64 -17.64
C LEU A 540 -7.21 3.44 -16.71
N ALA A 541 -7.63 2.27 -17.17
CA ALA A 541 -7.55 1.02 -16.43
C ALA A 541 -6.72 -0.02 -17.19
N LEU A 542 -5.91 -0.80 -16.46
CA LEU A 542 -5.20 -1.97 -16.97
C LEU A 542 -5.31 -3.15 -16.00
N SER A 543 -5.78 -4.30 -16.49
CA SER A 543 -5.54 -5.62 -15.88
C SER A 543 -4.82 -6.54 -16.87
N ASN A 544 -3.90 -7.33 -16.37
CA ASN A 544 -3.11 -8.28 -17.15
C ASN A 544 -2.54 -9.34 -16.20
N SER A 545 -2.96 -10.59 -16.36
CA SER A 545 -2.47 -11.73 -15.58
C SER A 545 -1.11 -12.26 -16.05
N SER A 546 -0.58 -11.77 -17.18
CA SER A 546 0.75 -12.14 -17.68
C SER A 546 1.86 -11.55 -16.79
N SER A 547 2.82 -12.38 -16.40
CA SER A 547 4.05 -11.99 -15.69
C SER A 547 5.17 -11.50 -16.63
N SER A 548 4.91 -11.33 -17.94
CA SER A 548 5.96 -10.89 -18.87
C SER A 548 6.42 -9.46 -18.55
N ALA A 549 7.73 -9.28 -18.33
CA ALA A 549 8.39 -8.01 -18.00
C ALA A 549 8.16 -6.88 -19.04
N ASN A 550 7.68 -7.21 -20.24
CA ASN A 550 7.40 -6.25 -21.31
C ASN A 550 5.90 -6.10 -21.63
N SER A 551 5.02 -6.52 -20.72
CA SER A 551 3.57 -6.38 -20.88
C SER A 551 3.16 -4.90 -20.77
N GLN A 552 2.76 -4.27 -21.88
CA GLN A 552 2.40 -2.85 -21.88
C GLN A 552 1.17 -2.53 -22.74
N ALA A 553 0.31 -1.65 -22.21
CA ALA A 553 -0.74 -0.99 -22.96
C ALA A 553 -0.32 0.45 -23.30
N LEU A 554 -0.47 0.81 -24.56
CA LEU A 554 -0.18 2.14 -25.10
C LEU A 554 -1.51 2.84 -25.36
N ILE A 555 -1.75 3.95 -24.68
CA ILE A 555 -3.00 4.71 -24.78
C ILE A 555 -2.67 6.15 -25.15
N ASP A 556 -3.16 6.62 -26.30
CA ASP A 556 -2.94 7.97 -26.81
C ASP A 556 -4.26 8.74 -26.98
N HIS A 557 -4.15 10.03 -27.31
CA HIS A 557 -5.30 10.93 -27.51
C HIS A 557 -6.30 10.97 -26.33
N VAL A 558 -5.81 10.81 -25.11
CA VAL A 558 -6.63 10.85 -23.90
C VAL A 558 -7.20 12.25 -23.70
N SER A 559 -8.53 12.36 -23.62
CA SER A 559 -9.22 13.61 -23.37
C SER A 559 -10.42 13.42 -22.44
N LEU A 560 -10.65 14.42 -21.58
CA LEU A 560 -11.77 14.48 -20.64
C LEU A 560 -12.70 15.63 -20.99
N SER A 561 -14.00 15.40 -20.89
CA SER A 561 -15.04 16.44 -20.92
C SER A 561 -15.98 16.28 -19.72
N GLY A 562 -16.46 17.39 -19.14
CA GLY A 562 -17.17 17.39 -17.85
C GLY A 562 -16.81 18.64 -17.03
N ALA A 563 -17.57 18.95 -15.97
CA ALA A 563 -17.52 20.25 -15.27
C ALA A 563 -16.11 20.76 -14.91
N LEU A 564 -15.98 22.10 -14.91
CA LEU A 564 -14.76 22.90 -14.66
C LEU A 564 -13.73 22.24 -13.72
N PRO A 565 -12.40 22.41 -13.96
CA PRO A 565 -11.37 21.86 -13.09
C PRO A 565 -11.63 22.19 -11.61
N VAL A 566 -11.88 21.12 -10.84
CA VAL A 566 -12.06 20.84 -9.39
C VAL A 566 -12.31 21.96 -8.35
N LEU A 567 -12.16 23.25 -8.62
CA LEU A 567 -12.40 24.30 -7.64
C LEU A 567 -13.39 25.38 -8.08
N TRP A 568 -13.65 25.56 -9.39
CA TRP A 568 -14.41 26.71 -9.90
C TRP A 568 -15.91 26.53 -9.78
N LYS A 569 -16.56 27.38 -8.97
CA LYS A 569 -18.01 27.54 -8.92
C LYS A 569 -18.47 28.47 -10.03
N THR A 570 -19.71 28.35 -10.48
CA THR A 570 -20.29 29.30 -11.43
C THR A 570 -21.62 29.82 -10.94
N THR A 571 -21.91 31.07 -11.24
CA THR A 571 -23.21 31.69 -10.94
C THR A 571 -23.48 32.84 -11.88
N ASP A 572 -24.76 33.13 -12.07
CA ASP A 572 -25.20 34.37 -12.69
C ASP A 572 -25.47 35.38 -11.57
N ILE A 573 -24.77 36.50 -11.59
CA ILE A 573 -25.03 37.60 -10.67
C ILE A 573 -26.12 38.45 -11.30
N ASN A 574 -27.29 38.51 -10.66
CA ASN A 574 -28.42 39.37 -11.06
C ASN A 574 -28.81 39.25 -12.54
N SER A 575 -28.61 38.06 -13.11
CA SER A 575 -28.92 37.66 -14.48
C SER A 575 -29.50 36.24 -14.46
N THR A 576 -30.20 35.86 -15.51
CA THR A 576 -30.89 34.55 -15.62
C THR A 576 -30.46 33.74 -16.84
N THR A 577 -29.44 34.20 -17.57
CA THR A 577 -29.03 33.60 -18.85
C THR A 577 -27.53 33.77 -19.08
N GLY A 578 -26.74 32.90 -18.46
CA GLY A 578 -25.33 32.69 -18.78
C GLY A 578 -24.90 31.23 -18.65
N ALA A 579 -23.83 30.86 -19.35
CA ALA A 579 -23.23 29.54 -19.24
C ALA A 579 -21.70 29.67 -19.08
N ALA A 580 -21.08 28.63 -18.53
CA ALA A 580 -19.63 28.53 -18.43
C ALA A 580 -19.23 27.09 -18.72
N HIS A 581 -18.28 26.91 -19.62
CA HIS A 581 -17.76 25.61 -20.05
C HIS A 581 -16.24 25.65 -20.02
N PHE A 582 -15.61 24.50 -19.84
CA PHE A 582 -14.17 24.34 -19.98
C PHE A 582 -13.88 23.16 -20.90
N GLN A 583 -13.08 23.40 -21.92
CA GLN A 583 -12.67 22.39 -22.88
C GLN A 583 -11.26 22.72 -23.38
N SER A 584 -10.36 21.73 -23.39
CA SER A 584 -9.02 21.83 -23.98
C SER A 584 -8.24 23.09 -23.54
N GLY A 585 -8.22 23.38 -22.23
CA GLY A 585 -7.48 24.52 -21.67
C GLY A 585 -8.14 25.89 -21.88
N THR A 586 -9.38 25.93 -22.40
CA THR A 586 -10.13 27.16 -22.69
C THR A 586 -11.40 27.20 -21.86
N TYR A 587 -11.62 28.30 -21.13
CA TYR A 587 -12.90 28.61 -20.51
C TYR A 587 -13.76 29.42 -21.48
N THR A 588 -14.99 28.99 -21.70
CA THR A 588 -15.97 29.68 -22.52
C THR A 588 -17.08 30.18 -21.61
N LEU A 589 -17.23 31.51 -21.48
CA LEU A 589 -18.37 32.11 -20.79
C LEU A 589 -19.32 32.73 -21.81
N SER A 590 -20.62 32.65 -21.55
CA SER A 590 -21.67 33.38 -22.27
C SER A 590 -22.56 34.14 -21.27
N SER A 591 -23.03 35.33 -21.64
CA SER A 591 -23.86 36.19 -20.77
C SER A 591 -24.66 37.19 -21.59
N ARG A 592 -25.96 37.37 -21.30
CA ARG A 592 -26.85 38.27 -22.06
C ARG A 592 -27.42 39.42 -21.23
N ASP A 593 -27.64 40.57 -21.85
CA ASP A 593 -28.27 41.77 -21.26
C ASP A 593 -27.74 42.12 -19.86
N THR A 594 -26.40 42.06 -19.77
CA THR A 594 -25.64 42.14 -18.52
C THR A 594 -24.65 43.28 -18.58
N ASP A 595 -24.44 43.96 -17.46
CA ASP A 595 -23.39 44.97 -17.35
C ASP A 595 -22.78 44.98 -15.96
N ILE A 596 -21.46 45.13 -15.90
CA ILE A 596 -20.70 45.40 -14.68
C ILE A 596 -20.59 46.92 -14.59
N TRP A 597 -21.63 47.58 -14.06
CA TRP A 597 -21.70 49.03 -13.97
C TRP A 597 -22.73 49.52 -12.95
N GLY A 598 -22.65 50.80 -12.56
CA GLY A 598 -23.62 51.44 -11.68
C GLY A 598 -23.63 50.85 -10.26
N THR A 599 -24.82 50.80 -9.65
CA THR A 599 -25.01 50.37 -8.26
C THR A 599 -25.29 48.87 -8.08
N ALA A 600 -25.51 48.14 -9.17
CA ALA A 600 -25.76 46.70 -9.15
C ALA A 600 -25.25 46.03 -10.44
N ASP A 601 -24.40 45.02 -10.29
CA ASP A 601 -23.81 44.27 -11.39
C ASP A 601 -24.79 43.23 -11.94
N LYS A 602 -24.70 42.97 -13.23
CA LYS A 602 -25.28 41.80 -13.90
C LYS A 602 -24.17 41.13 -14.71
N MET A 603 -23.86 39.86 -14.46
CA MET A 603 -22.78 39.16 -15.18
C MET A 603 -22.83 37.63 -15.03
N ARG A 604 -22.15 36.90 -15.92
CA ARG A 604 -21.72 35.51 -15.68
C ARG A 604 -20.41 35.52 -14.90
N TYR A 605 -20.34 34.74 -13.82
CA TYR A 605 -19.15 34.65 -12.97
C TYR A 605 -18.73 33.19 -12.75
N ALA A 606 -17.51 32.85 -13.17
CA ALA A 606 -16.84 31.60 -12.79
C ALA A 606 -15.78 31.95 -11.74
N TYR A 607 -15.81 31.34 -10.56
CA TYR A 607 -15.11 31.87 -9.39
C TYR A 607 -14.70 30.84 -8.34
N LEU A 608 -13.85 31.30 -7.43
CA LEU A 608 -13.28 30.57 -6.31
C LEU A 608 -13.35 31.43 -5.03
N PRO A 609 -13.45 30.85 -3.83
CA PRO A 609 -13.24 31.61 -2.60
C PRO A 609 -11.77 32.08 -2.50
N LEU A 610 -11.58 33.30 -1.99
CA LEU A 610 -10.30 33.93 -1.74
C LEU A 610 -10.24 34.39 -0.27
N THR A 611 -9.21 33.97 0.47
CA THR A 611 -8.96 34.44 1.84
C THR A 611 -7.67 35.25 1.86
N GLY A 612 -7.73 36.54 2.20
CA GLY A 612 -6.57 37.41 2.27
C GLY A 612 -6.05 37.85 0.89
N ASN A 613 -4.75 37.68 0.67
CA ASN A 613 -4.05 38.11 -0.56
C ASN A 613 -4.31 37.13 -1.71
N GLY A 614 -4.06 37.56 -2.94
CA GLY A 614 -4.07 36.65 -4.08
C GLY A 614 -4.03 37.37 -5.41
N SER A 615 -3.76 36.63 -6.47
CA SER A 615 -3.75 37.16 -7.84
C SER A 615 -4.40 36.21 -8.82
N ILE A 616 -4.92 36.77 -9.90
CA ILE A 616 -5.47 36.03 -11.04
C ILE A 616 -4.96 36.64 -12.34
N ILE A 617 -4.62 35.77 -13.29
CA ILE A 617 -4.23 36.08 -14.67
C ILE A 617 -5.19 35.35 -15.59
N ALA A 618 -5.62 35.99 -16.67
CA ALA A 618 -6.30 35.32 -17.77
C ALA A 618 -5.94 35.99 -19.10
N LYS A 619 -5.76 35.19 -20.15
CA LYS A 619 -5.74 35.69 -21.53
C LYS A 619 -7.15 35.65 -22.07
N VAL A 620 -7.74 36.80 -22.31
CA VAL A 620 -8.98 36.89 -23.09
C VAL A 620 -8.58 36.76 -24.56
N SER A 621 -8.79 35.59 -25.13
CA SER A 621 -8.30 35.21 -26.45
C SER A 621 -9.25 35.67 -27.55
N ASN A 622 -10.56 35.64 -27.30
CA ASN A 622 -11.58 36.05 -28.26
C ASN A 622 -12.87 36.51 -27.58
N MET A 623 -13.63 37.36 -28.26
CA MET A 623 -14.96 37.82 -27.88
C MET A 623 -15.84 37.91 -29.13
N THR A 624 -16.89 37.09 -29.23
CA THR A 624 -17.75 37.01 -30.42
C THR A 624 -19.16 37.55 -30.15
N ASN A 625 -19.73 38.27 -31.12
CA ASN A 625 -21.09 38.85 -31.07
C ASN A 625 -21.35 39.76 -29.85
N MET A 626 -20.32 40.53 -29.47
CA MET A 626 -20.33 41.40 -28.30
C MET A 626 -20.59 42.87 -28.67
N ASN A 627 -21.29 43.60 -27.80
CA ASN A 627 -21.33 45.05 -27.85
C ASN A 627 -19.91 45.62 -27.62
N GLY A 628 -19.61 46.80 -28.17
CA GLY A 628 -18.32 47.47 -27.95
C GLY A 628 -17.96 47.69 -26.46
N TRP A 629 -18.96 47.76 -25.58
CA TRP A 629 -18.82 47.86 -24.12
C TRP A 629 -19.04 46.56 -23.36
N ALA A 630 -19.09 45.42 -24.04
CA ALA A 630 -18.99 44.12 -23.37
C ALA A 630 -17.67 44.03 -22.62
N LYS A 631 -17.67 43.33 -21.48
CA LYS A 631 -16.53 43.24 -20.59
C LYS A 631 -16.22 41.77 -20.32
N ALA A 632 -15.00 41.36 -20.61
CA ALA A 632 -14.47 40.06 -20.25
C ALA A 632 -13.16 40.25 -19.49
N GLY A 633 -12.96 39.52 -18.40
CA GLY A 633 -11.68 39.57 -17.70
C GLY A 633 -11.72 38.93 -16.33
N VAL A 634 -10.90 39.46 -15.43
CA VAL A 634 -10.71 38.91 -14.08
C VAL A 634 -11.30 39.85 -13.03
N MET A 635 -11.88 39.30 -11.97
CA MET A 635 -12.55 40.06 -10.92
C MET A 635 -12.31 39.47 -9.54
N ILE A 636 -12.08 40.34 -8.56
CA ILE A 636 -12.18 40.05 -7.12
C ILE A 636 -13.39 40.81 -6.55
N ARG A 637 -14.31 40.11 -5.90
CA ARG A 637 -15.53 40.69 -5.31
C ARG A 637 -15.78 40.20 -3.89
N GLU A 638 -16.23 41.10 -3.01
CA GLU A 638 -16.41 40.82 -1.58
C GLU A 638 -17.52 39.80 -1.32
N THR A 639 -18.62 39.85 -2.07
CA THR A 639 -19.76 38.92 -1.95
C THR A 639 -20.36 38.58 -3.32
N LEU A 640 -21.22 37.57 -3.39
CA LEU A 640 -22.00 37.24 -4.60
C LEU A 640 -23.27 38.10 -4.76
N GLY A 641 -23.49 39.12 -3.91
CA GLY A 641 -24.62 40.03 -4.05
C GLY A 641 -24.42 41.03 -5.19
N ALA A 642 -25.48 41.39 -5.92
CA ALA A 642 -25.40 42.30 -7.07
C ALA A 642 -24.74 43.66 -6.76
N ASN A 643 -24.84 44.13 -5.51
CA ASN A 643 -24.33 45.40 -5.05
C ASN A 643 -22.92 45.32 -4.42
N ALA A 644 -22.22 44.19 -4.51
CA ALA A 644 -20.96 43.94 -3.81
C ALA A 644 -19.86 44.96 -4.16
N LYS A 645 -18.96 45.24 -3.20
CA LYS A 645 -17.67 45.84 -3.53
C LYS A 645 -16.91 44.90 -4.46
N HIS A 646 -16.29 45.44 -5.48
CA HIS A 646 -15.49 44.68 -6.44
C HIS A 646 -14.33 45.51 -6.96
N VAL A 647 -13.32 44.80 -7.46
CA VAL A 647 -12.28 45.33 -8.34
C VAL A 647 -12.11 44.34 -9.48
N ASP A 648 -11.99 44.83 -10.69
CA ASP A 648 -11.83 44.01 -11.88
C ASP A 648 -10.82 44.63 -12.85
N MET A 649 -10.24 43.76 -13.67
CA MET A 649 -9.39 44.13 -14.78
C MET A 649 -9.96 43.44 -16.03
N LEU A 650 -10.60 44.25 -16.86
CA LEU A 650 -11.44 43.81 -17.97
C LEU A 650 -10.86 44.30 -19.31
N ILE A 651 -11.17 43.59 -20.38
CA ILE A 651 -10.97 44.03 -21.76
C ILE A 651 -12.32 44.12 -22.47
N THR A 652 -12.45 45.09 -23.35
CA THR A 652 -13.63 45.30 -24.19
C THR A 652 -13.31 45.03 -25.66
N PRO A 653 -14.29 44.72 -26.52
CA PRO A 653 -14.04 44.52 -27.94
C PRO A 653 -13.50 45.75 -28.67
N SER A 654 -13.89 46.96 -28.28
CA SER A 654 -13.54 48.19 -29.02
C SER A 654 -13.23 49.44 -28.19
N ASN A 655 -13.30 49.39 -26.85
CA ASN A 655 -13.10 50.55 -25.97
C ASN A 655 -11.89 50.42 -25.03
N GLY A 656 -10.98 49.49 -25.31
CA GLY A 656 -9.76 49.31 -24.52
C GLY A 656 -9.93 48.42 -23.29
N ALA A 657 -8.92 48.43 -22.42
CA ALA A 657 -8.90 47.72 -21.15
C ALA A 657 -9.34 48.66 -20.03
N SER A 658 -10.17 48.16 -19.12
CA SER A 658 -10.76 48.96 -18.04
C SER A 658 -10.47 48.32 -16.69
N PHE A 659 -9.86 49.09 -15.79
CA PHE A 659 -9.72 48.76 -14.38
C PHE A 659 -10.89 49.38 -13.63
N GLN A 660 -11.89 48.58 -13.24
CA GLN A 660 -13.10 49.08 -12.57
C GLN A 660 -13.10 48.69 -11.09
N TYR A 661 -13.79 49.51 -10.30
CA TYR A 661 -14.02 49.20 -8.89
C TYR A 661 -15.31 49.83 -8.35
N ARG A 662 -15.89 49.19 -7.34
CA ARG A 662 -16.97 49.74 -6.50
C ARG A 662 -16.49 49.95 -5.06
N GLN A 663 -16.44 51.21 -4.62
CA GLN A 663 -15.86 51.59 -3.31
C GLN A 663 -16.66 51.10 -2.09
N ALA A 664 -17.99 51.11 -2.18
CA ALA A 664 -18.90 50.72 -1.11
C ALA A 664 -20.05 49.88 -1.68
N ALA A 665 -20.62 48.99 -0.88
CA ALA A 665 -21.74 48.18 -1.35
C ALA A 665 -22.91 49.09 -1.79
N GLY A 666 -23.42 48.88 -3.01
CA GLY A 666 -24.44 49.73 -3.64
C GLY A 666 -23.95 51.09 -4.14
N GLY A 667 -22.65 51.40 -4.04
CA GLY A 667 -22.05 52.59 -4.63
C GLY A 667 -21.91 52.50 -6.16
N ILE A 668 -21.61 53.63 -6.80
CA ILE A 668 -21.42 53.70 -8.26
C ILE A 668 -20.05 53.13 -8.63
N THR A 669 -20.02 52.21 -9.60
CA THR A 669 -18.77 51.71 -10.21
C THR A 669 -18.02 52.85 -10.91
N THR A 670 -16.71 52.94 -10.68
CA THR A 670 -15.78 53.90 -11.33
C THR A 670 -14.69 53.11 -12.04
N ASP A 671 -14.11 53.67 -13.09
CA ASP A 671 -13.03 53.01 -13.82
C ASP A 671 -11.89 53.93 -14.30
N THR A 672 -10.79 53.29 -14.67
CA THR A 672 -9.69 53.86 -15.45
C THR A 672 -9.55 53.03 -16.72
N VAL A 673 -9.65 53.68 -17.88
CA VAL A 673 -9.54 53.02 -19.19
C VAL A 673 -8.19 53.32 -19.84
N THR A 674 -7.57 52.31 -20.44
CA THR A 674 -6.36 52.45 -21.25
C THR A 674 -6.53 51.76 -22.61
N ALA A 675 -5.79 52.24 -23.62
CA ALA A 675 -5.84 51.68 -24.96
C ALA A 675 -5.28 50.25 -24.98
N ALA A 676 -6.09 49.29 -25.43
CA ALA A 676 -5.71 47.89 -25.60
C ALA A 676 -6.64 47.20 -26.60
N SER A 677 -6.18 46.12 -27.23
CA SER A 677 -6.97 45.29 -28.15
C SER A 677 -6.84 43.80 -27.80
N LEU A 678 -7.81 42.99 -28.22
CA LEU A 678 -7.77 41.53 -28.12
C LEU A 678 -6.79 40.92 -29.15
N PRO A 679 -6.20 39.73 -28.88
CA PRO A 679 -6.21 39.05 -27.58
C PRO A 679 -5.38 39.84 -26.54
N ARG A 680 -5.74 39.72 -25.26
CA ARG A 680 -5.06 40.46 -24.18
C ARG A 680 -4.98 39.64 -22.91
N TRP A 681 -3.81 39.63 -22.27
CA TRP A 681 -3.70 39.17 -20.88
C TRP A 681 -4.13 40.30 -19.95
N VAL A 682 -4.99 39.95 -19.01
CA VAL A 682 -5.41 40.79 -17.87
C VAL A 682 -4.98 40.11 -16.58
N LYS A 683 -4.55 40.91 -15.61
CA LYS A 683 -4.15 40.43 -14.28
C LYS A 683 -4.70 41.36 -13.21
N LEU A 684 -5.12 40.76 -12.10
CA LEU A 684 -5.54 41.50 -10.92
C LEU A 684 -4.88 40.90 -9.67
N GLU A 685 -4.27 41.75 -8.86
CA GLU A 685 -3.63 41.38 -7.61
C GLU A 685 -4.32 42.07 -6.43
N ARG A 686 -4.49 41.34 -5.32
CA ARG A 686 -4.88 41.85 -4.01
C ARG A 686 -3.74 41.61 -3.02
N ILE A 687 -3.22 42.70 -2.45
CA ILE A 687 -2.24 42.70 -1.39
C ILE A 687 -2.84 43.53 -0.24
N ASN A 688 -3.32 42.84 0.78
CA ASN A 688 -4.14 43.37 1.88
C ASN A 688 -5.39 44.08 1.34
N ASN A 689 -5.44 45.41 1.47
CA ASN A 689 -6.50 46.27 0.95
C ASN A 689 -6.09 47.00 -0.34
N GLN A 690 -4.91 46.70 -0.91
CA GLN A 690 -4.45 47.29 -2.16
C GLN A 690 -4.75 46.33 -3.31
N PHE A 691 -5.40 46.84 -4.35
CA PHE A 691 -5.69 46.12 -5.58
C PHE A 691 -4.97 46.77 -6.74
N ILE A 692 -4.34 45.95 -7.60
CA ILE A 692 -3.57 46.43 -8.74
C ILE A 692 -3.95 45.64 -9.99
N GLY A 693 -4.36 46.36 -11.04
CA GLY A 693 -4.74 45.79 -12.33
C GLY A 693 -3.67 46.01 -13.38
N TYR A 694 -3.36 44.97 -14.15
CA TYR A 694 -2.35 45.00 -15.20
C TYR A 694 -2.88 44.42 -16.51
N ILE A 695 -2.27 44.85 -17.61
CA ILE A 695 -2.43 44.24 -18.93
C ILE A 695 -1.07 43.83 -19.52
N SER A 696 -1.08 42.84 -20.42
CA SER A 696 0.11 42.42 -21.16
C SER A 696 -0.22 41.97 -22.58
N SER A 697 0.62 42.37 -23.56
CA SER A 697 0.55 41.90 -24.95
C SER A 697 1.18 40.53 -25.17
N ASN A 698 2.06 40.08 -24.28
CA ASN A 698 2.90 38.90 -24.47
C ASN A 698 2.85 37.92 -23.28
N GLY A 699 2.09 38.22 -22.23
CA GLY A 699 2.01 37.41 -21.00
C GLY A 699 3.23 37.51 -20.08
N VAL A 700 4.26 38.28 -20.46
CA VAL A 700 5.55 38.38 -19.76
C VAL A 700 5.78 39.79 -19.21
N SER A 701 5.61 40.81 -20.05
CA SER A 701 5.78 42.22 -19.70
C SER A 701 4.43 42.83 -19.34
N TRP A 702 4.31 43.37 -18.13
CA TRP A 702 3.04 43.85 -17.59
C TRP A 702 3.03 45.37 -17.43
N THR A 703 1.96 46.01 -17.91
CA THR A 703 1.71 47.45 -17.74
C THR A 703 0.59 47.63 -16.71
N GLU A 704 0.86 48.39 -15.64
CA GLU A 704 -0.15 48.76 -14.65
C GLU A 704 -1.18 49.70 -15.29
N VAL A 705 -2.47 49.36 -15.17
CA VAL A 705 -3.59 50.19 -15.63
C VAL A 705 -4.16 51.02 -14.49
N GLY A 706 -4.22 50.44 -13.30
CA GLY A 706 -4.77 51.11 -12.14
C GLY A 706 -4.41 50.43 -10.84
N ARG A 707 -4.48 51.21 -9.77
CA ARG A 707 -4.22 50.80 -8.40
C ARG A 707 -5.21 51.47 -7.47
N ARG A 708 -5.79 50.70 -6.55
CA ARG A 708 -6.79 51.21 -5.61
C ARG A 708 -6.64 50.58 -4.24
N THR A 709 -6.65 51.42 -3.21
CA THR A 709 -6.93 50.98 -1.84
C THR A 709 -8.43 50.89 -1.61
N LEU A 710 -8.92 49.69 -1.31
CA LEU A 710 -10.32 49.35 -1.05
C LEU A 710 -10.40 48.33 0.10
N THR A 711 -11.14 48.65 1.16
CA THR A 711 -11.32 47.72 2.29
C THR A 711 -12.37 46.67 1.95
N MET A 712 -11.94 45.41 1.78
CA MET A 712 -12.79 44.24 1.67
C MET A 712 -12.61 43.31 2.87
N ASN A 713 -13.64 42.52 3.17
CA ASN A 713 -13.54 41.41 4.11
C ASN A 713 -12.37 40.47 3.77
N SER A 714 -11.86 39.73 4.77
CA SER A 714 -10.80 38.74 4.58
C SER A 714 -11.25 37.64 3.61
N GLY A 715 -12.52 37.21 3.68
CA GLY A 715 -13.16 36.37 2.66
C GLY A 715 -13.72 37.18 1.49
N ALA A 716 -13.38 36.79 0.27
CA ALA A 716 -13.86 37.33 -1.00
C ALA A 716 -13.98 36.19 -2.05
N TYR A 717 -14.28 36.55 -3.29
CA TYR A 717 -14.30 35.64 -4.43
C TYR A 717 -13.41 36.17 -5.55
N ILE A 718 -12.65 35.30 -6.20
CA ILE A 718 -11.73 35.59 -7.31
C ILE A 718 -12.09 34.74 -8.52
N GLY A 719 -12.12 35.32 -9.73
CA GLY A 719 -12.62 34.58 -10.88
C GLY A 719 -12.67 35.34 -12.21
N LEU A 720 -13.27 34.69 -13.21
CA LEU A 720 -13.53 35.21 -14.54
C LEU A 720 -14.93 35.80 -14.61
N ALA A 721 -15.04 37.01 -15.13
CA ALA A 721 -16.31 37.71 -15.31
C ALA A 721 -16.59 38.00 -16.78
N LEU A 722 -17.86 37.87 -17.17
CA LEU A 722 -18.35 38.27 -18.48
C LEU A 722 -19.67 39.05 -18.36
N SER A 723 -19.73 40.22 -18.98
CA SER A 723 -20.96 40.96 -19.24
C SER A 723 -21.05 41.43 -20.68
N ASN A 724 -22.26 41.48 -21.22
CA ASN A 724 -22.53 42.00 -22.56
C ASN A 724 -23.81 42.87 -22.53
N PRO A 725 -23.68 44.20 -22.59
CA PRO A 725 -24.83 45.09 -22.61
C PRO A 725 -25.45 45.13 -24.02
N GLY A 726 -26.69 44.65 -24.16
CA GLY A 726 -27.44 44.64 -25.42
C GLY A 726 -27.59 43.24 -26.04
N SER A 727 -28.74 42.99 -26.67
CA SER A 727 -29.23 41.65 -26.99
C SER A 727 -28.53 41.00 -28.21
N SER A 728 -27.83 39.89 -27.99
CA SER A 728 -27.51 38.90 -29.03
C SER A 728 -27.58 37.47 -28.46
N THR A 729 -28.02 36.51 -29.28
CA THR A 729 -28.33 35.13 -28.85
C THR A 729 -27.14 34.16 -28.89
N SER A 730 -25.95 34.58 -29.32
CA SER A 730 -24.74 33.72 -29.36
C SER A 730 -23.48 34.51 -29.04
N ASN A 731 -23.42 35.07 -27.83
CA ASN A 731 -22.24 35.78 -27.35
C ASN A 731 -21.36 34.87 -26.48
N GLN A 732 -20.05 34.97 -26.65
CA GLN A 732 -19.11 34.26 -25.79
C GLN A 732 -17.77 34.98 -25.70
N ALA A 733 -17.11 34.83 -24.55
CA ALA A 733 -15.72 35.17 -24.35
C ALA A 733 -14.93 33.91 -24.05
N LEU A 734 -13.77 33.79 -24.70
CA LEU A 734 -12.84 32.68 -24.53
C LEU A 734 -11.68 33.14 -23.65
N PHE A 735 -11.39 32.38 -22.60
CA PHE A 735 -10.28 32.63 -21.68
C PHE A 735 -9.32 31.44 -21.72
N ASN A 736 -8.05 31.73 -21.94
CA ASN A 736 -6.96 30.76 -21.96
C ASN A 736 -5.91 31.16 -20.92
N GLU A 737 -4.99 30.26 -20.61
CA GLU A 737 -3.84 30.54 -19.73
C GLU A 737 -4.26 31.13 -18.36
N VAL A 738 -5.38 30.65 -17.82
CA VAL A 738 -5.94 31.14 -16.56
C VAL A 738 -5.09 30.61 -15.40
N LYS A 739 -4.52 31.51 -14.59
CA LYS A 739 -3.66 31.18 -13.44
C LYS A 739 -4.12 31.93 -12.21
N ILE A 740 -4.13 31.26 -11.06
CA ILE A 740 -4.45 31.86 -9.77
C ILE A 740 -3.36 31.52 -8.77
N VAL A 741 -2.95 32.52 -7.99
CA VAL A 741 -2.08 32.35 -6.82
C VAL A 741 -2.87 32.85 -5.61
N ARG A 742 -3.06 31.98 -4.62
CA ARG A 742 -3.78 32.31 -3.37
C ARG A 742 -2.80 32.43 -2.21
#